data_AF-A0A4V3R746-F1
#
_entry.id   AF-A0A4V3R746-F1
#
_cell.length_a   1.000
_cell.length_b   1.000
_cell.length_c   1.000
_cell.angle_alpha   90.00
_cell.angle_beta   90.00
_cell.angle_gamma   90.00
#
_symmetry.space_group_name_H-M   'P 1'
#
loop_
_entity.id
_entity.type
_entity.pdbx_description
1 polymer ?
#
loop_
_entity_poly.entity_id
_entity_poly.type
_entity_poly.pdbx_seq_one_letter_code
_entity_poly.pdbx_strand_id
1 'polypeptide(L)'
;MRARIDCFVTSEALASQLADNAVVKQTVMLPRAEINAGETICEIAQKAKADFTLLAIKSVPLTLGQYALERMLRTAMDTGAAMVYSDYHKTLGGKREKHPTIDYQEGALRDDFDFGTLLLVRTSLLKEYAKNHSNILKPLKFAGLYALRLWLSTKGELFHLDEPLYTEEELDNRKSGEKQFDYVNPRNREVQAEMEKVVTHHLEEVGALVDPEDYITPDFSEQEFEIEASVVIPVYNRERTVRDAVESALAQETKFQFNVIVVDNHSTDKTTEILRELAANDNRLIHIIPERDDLGIGGCWNVAVDSLHCGRFAVQLDSDDLYSSPRTLQQIIDAFYRQKAAMVIGSYRMCDFDLNTLPPGLIDHKEWTDENGMNNALRINGLGAPRAFFTPILRQYRFPNTSYGEDYALGLAFSRKYRIGRIYDELYLCRRWGGNSDAALSVDRVNANNMYKDRLRTMELKARIAMEARADRLDGNSTPDASTAKLQRFFNRQLELWDDARKRYIDLNGVQVRDITDDSTGTLLKLQYNPARIVSTGASISNAAIAKRPCFLCKDNRPQEQMVKHLDDTLDMLVNPFPILPTHFTLPSNTHRPQLIKDVHTKIFRLLEHYPDIMVFYNGPKCGASCPDHLHLQAGTSGIVPLQKQWARLSRSLHRIVKLNDCEDISAINDYVCPALLLRSRSEKGFRQMFKTVYDALPVQKDETEPMMNIIAWRNGEETLTVIFPRKNHRPACYPSPMVSPGALDMAGLIITPQESDFNTMTSQTAADILREAALSQKEMEKVITQIAGEKKNDDENLKYEKVPHVTVGIISGEEIRFSLNSPYVAKGETIVGEQTVKHSEGSILWNGNEYRELSFVPGKAESSKVEASFTIHDVTIGVNFHWERLEEQTFKGSLRFVVHEGKVCAINELSVEDYLTSVISSEMSATSSLELLKAHAVISRSWLLAQIQHRHSSQGQSAGFFSFIKKDNELIRWYDREDHTIFDVCADDHCQRYQGITKQTSAHVREAIRQTQGEILMSGDEICDARFSKCCGGVTEEYRYCWENINKPYLVSVADPYCNTHDTKVLRQVLNDYDQETQDFYEWEVRISKAKVKSLLMEKLHLDLGNIVAMEPLERGKSGRISRLKVIGTERSFTIGKELEIRRALSDTHLYSSAFTVTDEGEDFLLKGKGWGHGVGLCQIGAAVMGEKGFKYDEILLHYYKNAEIKKIYR
;
A
#
# COMPACT_ATOMS: atom_id res chain seq x y z
N MET A 1 30.26 29.77 -43.33
CA MET A 1 30.83 29.53 -41.98
C MET A 1 31.35 30.79 -41.28
N ARG A 2 31.34 31.99 -41.86
CA ARG A 2 31.96 33.17 -41.20
C ARG A 2 31.14 33.65 -39.98
N ALA A 3 31.84 33.97 -38.88
CA ALA A 3 31.34 34.60 -37.65
C ALA A 3 30.11 33.94 -36.97
N ARG A 4 30.20 32.64 -36.64
CA ARG A 4 29.13 31.86 -35.97
C ARG A 4 29.42 31.48 -34.52
N ILE A 5 30.58 31.87 -33.97
CA ILE A 5 30.98 31.58 -32.59
C ILE A 5 31.19 32.88 -31.81
N ASP A 6 30.62 32.97 -30.61
CA ASP A 6 31.04 33.94 -29.60
C ASP A 6 31.94 33.25 -28.57
N CYS A 7 33.12 33.79 -28.33
CA CYS A 7 34.11 33.18 -27.46
C CYS A 7 34.16 33.90 -26.10
N PHE A 8 34.10 33.13 -25.02
CA PHE A 8 34.23 33.61 -23.65
C PHE A 8 35.44 32.97 -23.00
N VAL A 9 36.47 33.78 -22.71
CA VAL A 9 37.80 33.29 -22.35
C VAL A 9 38.38 34.01 -21.14
N THR A 10 39.29 33.34 -20.43
CA THR A 10 39.95 33.88 -19.22
C THR A 10 41.44 34.21 -19.44
N SER A 11 41.96 33.97 -20.65
CA SER A 11 43.35 34.17 -21.05
C SER A 11 43.47 35.20 -22.18
N GLU A 12 44.26 36.25 -21.96
CA GLU A 12 44.54 37.28 -22.97
C GLU A 12 45.25 36.68 -24.20
N ALA A 13 46.18 35.75 -23.99
CA ALA A 13 46.89 35.07 -25.07
C ALA A 13 45.93 34.28 -25.98
N LEU A 14 44.90 33.65 -25.40
CA LEU A 14 43.86 32.98 -26.18
C LEU A 14 42.95 34.00 -26.86
N ALA A 15 42.59 35.10 -26.17
CA ALA A 15 41.75 36.14 -26.75
C ALA A 15 42.38 36.76 -28.01
N SER A 16 43.70 37.00 -28.00
CA SER A 16 44.45 37.47 -29.17
C SER A 16 44.45 36.45 -30.32
N GLN A 17 44.63 35.16 -30.04
CA GLN A 17 44.54 34.11 -31.07
C GLN A 17 43.15 34.03 -31.72
N LEU A 18 42.09 34.32 -30.97
CA LEU A 18 40.71 34.26 -31.43
C LEU A 18 40.27 35.49 -32.23
N ALA A 19 40.90 36.65 -32.00
CA ALA A 19 40.49 37.92 -32.60
C ALA A 19 40.53 37.91 -34.14
N ASP A 20 41.47 37.18 -34.72
CA ASP A 20 41.68 37.11 -36.18
C ASP A 20 41.04 35.86 -36.83
N ASN A 21 40.30 35.04 -36.06
CA ASN A 21 39.71 33.81 -36.58
C ASN A 21 38.39 34.07 -37.34
N ALA A 22 38.29 33.57 -38.57
CA ALA A 22 37.17 33.85 -39.49
C ALA A 22 35.80 33.31 -39.03
N VAL A 23 35.75 32.34 -38.10
CA VAL A 23 34.49 31.81 -37.55
C VAL A 23 34.07 32.48 -36.24
N VAL A 24 34.92 33.31 -35.64
CA VAL A 24 34.64 34.06 -34.41
C VAL A 24 33.96 35.38 -34.72
N LYS A 25 32.89 35.70 -34.00
CA LYS A 25 32.11 36.94 -34.14
C LYS A 25 32.51 37.98 -33.09
N GLN A 26 32.72 37.55 -31.86
CA GLN A 26 33.26 38.37 -30.77
C GLN A 26 34.00 37.49 -29.77
N THR A 27 34.96 38.10 -29.09
CA THR A 27 35.68 37.51 -27.96
C THR A 27 35.45 38.38 -26.74
N VAL A 28 34.97 37.77 -25.65
CA VAL A 28 34.68 38.42 -24.37
C VAL A 28 35.62 37.86 -23.32
N MET A 29 36.35 38.73 -22.63
CA MET A 29 37.16 38.36 -21.49
C MET A 29 36.30 38.20 -20.24
N LEU A 30 36.46 37.07 -19.55
CA LEU A 30 35.83 36.77 -18.27
C LEU A 30 36.82 36.89 -17.10
N PRO A 31 36.37 37.25 -15.89
CA PRO A 31 37.18 37.16 -14.68
C PRO A 31 37.66 35.72 -14.43
N ARG A 32 38.93 35.54 -14.05
CA ARG A 32 39.55 34.21 -13.87
C ARG A 32 38.87 33.33 -12.80
N ALA A 33 38.22 33.91 -11.80
CA ALA A 33 37.69 33.19 -10.65
C ALA A 33 36.23 32.69 -10.80
N GLU A 34 35.54 33.04 -11.90
CA GLU A 34 34.06 33.04 -11.90
C GLU A 34 33.41 32.13 -12.96
N ILE A 35 34.16 31.47 -13.85
CA ILE A 35 33.54 30.71 -14.96
C ILE A 35 32.60 29.58 -14.52
N ASN A 36 32.79 29.07 -13.30
CA ASN A 36 31.96 28.02 -12.71
C ASN A 36 30.75 28.57 -11.93
N ALA A 37 30.64 29.88 -11.72
CA ALA A 37 29.52 30.50 -11.02
C ALA A 37 28.29 30.60 -11.93
N GLY A 38 27.10 30.36 -11.38
CA GLY A 38 25.87 30.40 -12.17
C GLY A 38 25.48 31.80 -12.64
N GLU A 39 25.85 32.85 -11.89
CA GLU A 39 25.71 34.25 -12.34
C GLU A 39 26.52 34.50 -13.63
N THR A 40 27.74 33.99 -13.72
CA THR A 40 28.57 34.09 -14.93
C THR A 40 27.95 33.33 -16.10
N ILE A 41 27.36 32.16 -15.88
CA ILE A 41 26.62 31.44 -16.94
C ILE A 41 25.44 32.28 -17.45
N CYS A 42 24.68 32.95 -16.56
CA CYS A 42 23.62 33.87 -16.96
C CYS A 42 24.15 35.07 -17.76
N GLU A 43 25.28 35.65 -17.36
CA GLU A 43 25.90 36.76 -18.12
C GLU A 43 26.36 36.34 -19.51
N ILE A 44 27.00 35.18 -19.62
CA ILE A 44 27.43 34.62 -20.91
C ILE A 44 26.21 34.45 -21.81
N ALA A 45 25.12 33.86 -21.29
CA ALA A 45 23.89 33.68 -22.05
C ALA A 45 23.29 34.99 -22.55
N GLN A 46 23.36 36.08 -21.76
CA GLN A 46 22.91 37.41 -22.15
C GLN A 46 23.79 38.04 -23.24
N LYS A 47 25.11 37.88 -23.13
CA LYS A 47 26.10 38.47 -24.04
C LYS A 47 26.24 37.70 -25.36
N ALA A 48 25.93 36.41 -25.37
CA ALA A 48 26.01 35.55 -26.55
C ALA A 48 24.92 35.91 -27.60
N LYS A 49 25.35 36.10 -28.84
CA LYS A 49 24.58 36.55 -30.01
C LYS A 49 24.83 35.69 -31.25
N ALA A 50 25.90 34.90 -31.29
CA ALA A 50 26.14 33.93 -32.35
C ALA A 50 25.41 32.61 -32.10
N ASP A 51 25.41 31.72 -33.09
CA ASP A 51 24.71 30.43 -33.01
C ASP A 51 25.33 29.46 -31.99
N PHE A 52 26.64 29.57 -31.81
CA PHE A 52 27.41 28.80 -30.85
C PHE A 52 28.22 29.70 -29.93
N THR A 53 28.46 29.21 -28.71
CA THR A 53 29.22 29.87 -27.65
C THR A 53 30.39 28.98 -27.27
N LEU A 54 31.62 29.47 -27.41
CA LEU A 54 32.83 28.78 -26.98
C LEU A 54 33.21 29.23 -25.56
N LEU A 55 33.36 28.28 -24.64
CA LEU A 55 33.78 28.50 -23.26
C LEU A 55 35.19 27.93 -23.05
N ALA A 56 36.13 28.74 -22.55
CA ALA A 56 37.45 28.29 -22.12
C ALA A 56 37.47 28.11 -20.59
N ILE A 57 37.26 26.87 -20.12
CA ILE A 57 36.92 26.55 -18.73
C ILE A 57 38.12 26.44 -17.78
N LYS A 58 39.33 26.31 -18.32
CA LYS A 58 40.60 26.34 -17.56
C LYS A 58 41.37 27.62 -17.88
N SER A 59 41.95 28.26 -16.87
CA SER A 59 42.81 29.44 -17.04
C SER A 59 44.26 29.07 -17.36
N VAL A 60 44.46 28.25 -18.40
CA VAL A 60 45.80 27.84 -18.88
C VAL A 60 46.10 28.47 -20.25
N PRO A 61 47.37 28.80 -20.55
CA PRO A 61 47.77 29.13 -21.91
C PRO A 61 47.54 27.91 -22.81
N LEU A 62 46.99 28.16 -24.00
CA LEU A 62 46.83 27.14 -25.02
C LEU A 62 47.05 27.71 -26.42
N THR A 63 47.43 26.83 -27.35
CA THR A 63 47.59 27.14 -28.77
C THR A 63 46.60 26.33 -29.60
N LEU A 64 45.79 27.00 -30.42
CA LEU A 64 44.84 26.33 -31.31
C LEU A 64 45.55 25.58 -32.45
N GLY A 65 45.05 24.38 -32.76
CA GLY A 65 45.45 23.64 -33.95
C GLY A 65 44.89 24.25 -35.23
N GLN A 66 45.40 23.79 -36.38
CA GLN A 66 44.94 24.25 -37.68
C GLN A 66 43.45 23.92 -37.87
N TYR A 67 42.63 24.95 -38.16
CA TYR A 67 41.18 24.83 -38.35
C TYR A 67 40.40 24.22 -37.16
N ALA A 68 40.94 24.30 -35.94
CA ALA A 68 40.35 23.70 -34.76
C ALA A 68 38.89 24.13 -34.53
N LEU A 69 38.62 25.44 -34.58
CA LEU A 69 37.27 25.97 -34.34
C LEU A 69 36.31 25.69 -35.49
N GLU A 70 36.78 25.73 -36.73
CA GLU A 70 36.02 25.30 -37.91
C GLU A 70 35.62 23.84 -37.79
N ARG A 71 36.52 22.99 -37.30
CA ARG A 71 36.25 21.56 -37.08
C ARG A 71 35.19 21.36 -36.00
N MET A 72 35.34 22.00 -34.83
CA MET A 72 34.32 21.92 -33.76
C MET A 72 32.96 22.46 -34.22
N LEU A 73 32.94 23.60 -34.93
CA LEU A 73 31.71 24.21 -35.45
C LEU A 73 31.00 23.29 -36.44
N ARG A 74 31.75 22.74 -37.40
CA ARG A 74 31.20 21.84 -38.40
C ARG A 74 30.62 20.59 -37.76
N THR A 75 31.33 20.00 -36.79
CA THR A 75 30.81 18.87 -36.02
C THR A 75 29.50 19.23 -35.32
N ALA A 76 29.46 20.35 -34.57
CA ALA A 76 28.26 20.77 -33.85
C ALA A 76 27.04 20.98 -34.78
N MET A 77 27.30 21.45 -36.00
CA MET A 77 26.27 21.60 -37.03
C MET A 77 25.81 20.27 -37.63
N ASP A 78 26.76 19.41 -38.02
CA ASP A 78 26.50 18.17 -38.75
C ASP A 78 25.85 17.11 -37.85
N THR A 79 26.20 17.07 -36.56
CA THR A 79 25.65 16.10 -35.58
C THR A 79 24.43 16.64 -34.85
N GLY A 80 24.25 17.97 -34.83
CA GLY A 80 23.20 18.59 -34.03
C GLY A 80 23.51 18.67 -32.53
N ALA A 81 24.74 18.34 -32.11
CA ALA A 81 25.13 18.27 -30.70
C ALA A 81 24.74 19.51 -29.88
N ALA A 82 24.44 19.28 -28.60
CA ALA A 82 24.18 20.32 -27.61
C ALA A 82 25.51 21.00 -27.18
N MET A 83 26.57 20.19 -27.09
CA MET A 83 27.93 20.61 -26.76
C MET A 83 28.95 19.77 -27.55
N VAL A 84 30.06 20.38 -27.93
CA VAL A 84 31.21 19.68 -28.54
C VAL A 84 32.47 19.97 -27.73
N TYR A 85 33.26 18.93 -27.49
CA TYR A 85 34.59 18.98 -26.86
C TYR A 85 35.54 18.03 -27.59
N SER A 86 36.84 18.09 -27.30
CA SER A 86 37.83 17.30 -28.03
C SER A 86 39.00 16.82 -27.18
N ASP A 87 39.68 15.80 -27.68
CA ASP A 87 41.06 15.50 -27.32
C ASP A 87 41.95 16.76 -27.45
N TYR A 88 43.09 16.73 -26.75
CA TYR A 88 44.09 17.79 -26.84
C TYR A 88 45.50 17.24 -26.62
N HIS A 89 46.51 18.08 -26.89
CA HIS A 89 47.87 17.81 -26.48
C HIS A 89 48.21 18.59 -25.22
N LYS A 90 49.07 18.02 -24.39
CA LYS A 90 49.60 18.68 -23.20
C LYS A 90 51.11 18.82 -23.31
N THR A 91 51.64 20.00 -23.03
CA THR A 91 53.09 20.23 -22.98
C THR A 91 53.54 20.25 -21.53
N LEU A 92 54.35 19.26 -21.14
CA LEU A 92 54.97 19.16 -19.81
C LEU A 92 56.49 19.20 -19.96
N GLY A 93 57.17 20.17 -19.35
CA GLY A 93 58.64 20.29 -19.45
C GLY A 93 59.16 20.40 -20.90
N GLY A 94 58.39 21.01 -21.81
CA GLY A 94 58.73 21.15 -23.23
C GLY A 94 58.45 19.91 -24.10
N LYS A 95 57.98 18.81 -23.52
CA LYS A 95 57.57 17.61 -24.26
C LYS A 95 56.06 17.62 -24.48
N ARG A 96 55.63 17.46 -25.74
CA ARG A 96 54.23 17.39 -26.14
C ARG A 96 53.73 15.94 -26.07
N GLU A 97 52.68 15.70 -25.31
CA GLU A 97 52.04 14.38 -25.13
C GLU A 97 50.55 14.45 -25.50
N LYS A 98 49.99 13.36 -26.02
CA LYS A 98 48.55 13.27 -26.32
C LYS A 98 47.77 13.11 -25.02
N HIS A 99 46.69 13.86 -24.86
CA HIS A 99 45.75 13.74 -23.76
C HIS A 99 44.36 13.40 -24.31
N PRO A 100 44.01 12.11 -24.42
CA PRO A 100 42.67 11.72 -24.84
C PRO A 100 41.63 12.05 -23.76
N THR A 101 40.43 12.43 -24.18
CA THR A 101 39.22 12.49 -23.34
C THR A 101 38.35 11.26 -23.59
N ILE A 102 37.22 11.13 -22.89
CA ILE A 102 36.29 9.99 -23.06
C ILE A 102 34.92 10.45 -23.50
N ASP A 103 34.18 9.55 -24.16
CA ASP A 103 32.80 9.79 -24.55
C ASP A 103 31.89 10.04 -23.34
N TYR A 104 30.92 10.93 -23.54
CA TYR A 104 29.93 11.22 -22.52
C TYR A 104 28.86 10.14 -22.47
N GLN A 105 28.46 9.75 -21.27
CA GLN A 105 27.39 8.79 -21.03
C GLN A 105 26.35 9.42 -20.11
N GLU A 106 25.10 8.97 -20.18
CA GLU A 106 24.02 9.49 -19.32
C GLU A 106 24.39 9.45 -17.83
N GLY A 107 25.05 8.36 -17.38
CA GLY A 107 25.55 8.20 -16.03
C GLY A 107 26.90 8.86 -15.73
N ALA A 108 27.49 9.61 -16.67
CA ALA A 108 28.66 10.42 -16.39
C ALA A 108 28.25 11.63 -15.55
N LEU A 109 27.83 11.39 -14.30
CA LEU A 109 27.28 12.40 -13.40
C LEU A 109 28.33 13.03 -12.49
N ARG A 110 29.54 12.45 -12.40
CA ARG A 110 30.62 13.00 -11.57
C ARG A 110 31.02 14.42 -11.96
N ASP A 111 31.37 15.23 -10.96
CA ASP A 111 31.78 16.63 -11.12
C ASP A 111 33.22 16.79 -11.66
N ASP A 112 34.02 15.71 -11.69
CA ASP A 112 35.42 15.68 -12.17
C ASP A 112 35.59 15.13 -13.60
N PHE A 113 34.55 15.18 -14.44
CA PHE A 113 34.65 14.76 -15.85
C PHE A 113 35.59 15.69 -16.65
N ASP A 114 36.62 15.13 -17.30
CA ASP A 114 37.54 15.92 -18.14
C ASP A 114 37.00 16.08 -19.56
N PHE A 115 36.55 17.31 -19.87
CA PHE A 115 36.18 17.72 -21.22
C PHE A 115 37.32 18.46 -21.95
N GLY A 116 38.50 18.56 -21.33
CA GLY A 116 39.55 19.50 -21.76
C GLY A 116 39.23 20.95 -21.39
N THR A 117 39.86 21.91 -22.07
CA THR A 117 39.69 23.35 -21.79
C THR A 117 38.59 24.02 -22.62
N LEU A 118 38.31 23.54 -23.83
CA LEU A 118 37.41 24.22 -24.76
C LEU A 118 36.07 23.47 -24.92
N LEU A 119 34.96 24.15 -24.60
CA LEU A 119 33.60 23.65 -24.80
C LEU A 119 32.87 24.52 -25.83
N LEU A 120 32.36 23.94 -26.90
CA LEU A 120 31.49 24.64 -27.85
C LEU A 120 30.03 24.27 -27.60
N VAL A 121 29.24 25.21 -27.05
CA VAL A 121 27.85 25.01 -26.65
C VAL A 121 26.90 25.68 -27.64
N ARG A 122 25.75 25.05 -27.92
CA ARG A 122 24.69 25.69 -28.72
C ARG A 122 24.07 26.86 -27.95
N THR A 123 24.16 28.07 -28.49
CA THR A 123 23.74 29.30 -27.79
C THR A 123 22.25 29.31 -27.45
N SER A 124 21.40 28.70 -28.29
CA SER A 124 19.96 28.61 -28.01
C SER A 124 19.66 27.83 -26.73
N LEU A 125 20.37 26.72 -26.51
CA LEU A 125 20.22 25.88 -25.31
C LEU A 125 20.78 26.57 -24.07
N LEU A 126 21.95 27.22 -24.19
CA LEU A 126 22.50 28.04 -23.10
C LEU A 126 21.52 29.13 -22.64
N LYS A 127 20.87 29.82 -23.60
CA LYS A 127 19.87 30.85 -23.31
C LYS A 127 18.58 30.28 -22.72
N GLU A 128 18.12 29.15 -23.23
CA GLU A 128 16.95 28.44 -22.68
C GLU A 128 17.19 28.08 -21.22
N TYR A 129 18.34 27.48 -20.90
CA TYR A 129 18.69 27.13 -19.53
C TYR A 129 18.80 28.35 -18.63
N ALA A 130 19.56 29.37 -19.03
CA ALA A 130 19.72 30.59 -18.24
C ALA A 130 18.40 31.33 -17.99
N LYS A 131 17.42 31.20 -18.92
CA LYS A 131 16.08 31.77 -18.76
C LYS A 131 15.21 30.96 -17.81
N ASN A 132 15.14 29.65 -18.01
CA ASN A 132 14.21 28.77 -17.31
C ASN A 132 14.69 28.41 -15.89
N HIS A 133 16.00 28.39 -15.66
CA HIS A 133 16.63 27.92 -14.42
C HIS A 133 17.36 29.04 -13.66
N SER A 134 17.08 30.32 -13.96
CA SER A 134 17.78 31.46 -13.34
C SER A 134 17.71 31.48 -11.80
N ASN A 135 16.61 30.98 -11.23
CA ASN A 135 16.41 30.89 -9.78
C ASN A 135 17.36 29.88 -9.11
N ILE A 136 17.72 28.82 -9.85
CA ILE A 136 18.62 27.76 -9.40
C ILE A 136 20.06 28.14 -9.70
N LEU A 137 20.32 28.73 -10.87
CA LEU A 137 21.65 29.12 -11.33
C LEU A 137 22.27 30.25 -10.51
N LYS A 138 21.56 31.38 -10.32
CA LYS A 138 22.15 32.57 -9.69
C LYS A 138 22.72 32.34 -8.28
N PRO A 139 22.11 31.51 -7.42
CA PRO A 139 22.69 31.19 -6.11
C PRO A 139 23.98 30.36 -6.16
N LEU A 140 24.29 29.68 -7.27
CA LEU A 140 25.45 28.78 -7.38
C LEU A 140 26.75 29.58 -7.53
N LYS A 141 27.66 29.40 -6.58
CA LYS A 141 28.99 30.04 -6.60
C LYS A 141 30.04 29.21 -7.33
N PHE A 142 29.85 27.89 -7.40
CA PHE A 142 30.86 26.92 -7.82
C PHE A 142 30.34 25.88 -8.83
N ALA A 143 29.03 25.62 -8.90
CA ALA A 143 28.46 24.51 -9.64
C ALA A 143 27.61 24.93 -10.87
N GLY A 144 27.68 26.18 -11.30
CA GLY A 144 26.90 26.70 -12.44
C GLY A 144 27.22 26.01 -13.76
N LEU A 145 28.50 25.79 -14.08
CA LEU A 145 28.91 25.05 -15.28
C LEU A 145 28.51 23.57 -15.21
N TYR A 146 28.60 22.97 -14.02
CA TYR A 146 28.19 21.59 -13.78
C TYR A 146 26.67 21.41 -13.96
N ALA A 147 25.86 22.34 -13.45
CA ALA A 147 24.42 22.37 -13.63
C ALA A 147 24.03 22.51 -15.10
N LEU A 148 24.68 23.44 -15.84
CA LEU A 148 24.49 23.60 -17.28
C LEU A 148 24.80 22.31 -18.05
N ARG A 149 25.91 21.65 -17.75
CA ARG A 149 26.31 20.39 -18.39
C ARG A 149 25.25 19.30 -18.17
N LEU A 150 24.83 19.05 -16.93
CA LEU A 150 23.83 18.02 -16.63
C LEU A 150 22.52 18.29 -17.37
N TRP A 151 22.07 19.56 -17.39
CA TRP A 151 20.88 19.93 -18.13
C TRP A 151 21.05 19.76 -19.65
N LEU A 152 22.18 20.18 -20.23
CA LEU A 152 22.45 20.00 -21.67
C LEU A 152 22.39 18.53 -22.07
N SER A 153 22.83 17.61 -21.19
CA SER A 153 22.77 16.17 -21.44
C SER A 153 21.35 15.63 -21.58
N THR A 154 20.32 16.33 -21.06
CA THR A 154 18.91 15.97 -21.26
C THR A 154 18.32 16.53 -22.56
N LYS A 155 19.00 17.51 -23.18
CA LYS A 155 18.53 18.20 -24.39
C LYS A 155 19.14 17.65 -25.68
N GLY A 156 20.29 17.00 -25.59
CA GLY A 156 20.94 16.40 -26.75
C GLY A 156 22.33 15.87 -26.42
N GLU A 157 23.00 15.39 -27.47
CA GLU A 157 24.31 14.75 -27.34
C GLU A 157 25.41 15.76 -26.93
N LEU A 158 26.24 15.35 -25.97
CA LEU A 158 27.51 15.99 -25.65
C LEU A 158 28.61 15.26 -26.44
N PHE A 159 28.92 15.79 -27.62
CA PHE A 159 29.70 15.10 -28.64
C PHE A 159 31.21 15.24 -28.41
N HIS A 160 31.88 14.11 -28.32
CA HIS A 160 33.34 14.01 -28.21
C HIS A 160 33.98 13.94 -29.60
N LEU A 161 34.96 14.82 -29.87
CA LEU A 161 35.85 14.72 -31.01
C LEU A 161 37.18 14.10 -30.57
N ASP A 162 37.46 12.88 -30.99
CA ASP A 162 38.68 12.10 -30.74
C ASP A 162 39.90 12.61 -31.56
N GLU A 163 39.96 13.92 -31.78
CA GLU A 163 40.97 14.64 -32.54
C GLU A 163 41.65 15.67 -31.63
N PRO A 164 42.99 15.68 -31.50
CA PRO A 164 43.67 16.66 -30.64
C PRO A 164 43.70 18.05 -31.30
N LEU A 165 42.72 18.90 -30.98
CA LEU A 165 42.48 20.17 -31.68
C LEU A 165 43.26 21.36 -31.12
N TYR A 166 43.84 21.28 -29.94
CA TYR A 166 44.65 22.34 -29.34
C TYR A 166 45.76 21.75 -28.46
N THR A 167 46.70 22.60 -28.04
CA THR A 167 47.80 22.23 -27.15
C THR A 167 47.79 23.11 -25.91
N GLU A 168 47.64 22.52 -24.74
CA GLU A 168 47.72 23.17 -23.43
C GLU A 168 49.17 23.23 -22.93
N GLU A 169 49.54 24.33 -22.26
CA GLU A 169 50.79 24.44 -21.50
C GLU A 169 50.51 24.21 -20.00
N GLU A 170 51.04 23.13 -19.42
CA GLU A 170 50.84 22.86 -18.00
C GLU A 170 51.88 23.62 -17.14
N LEU A 171 51.38 24.52 -16.30
CA LEU A 171 52.18 25.32 -15.37
C LEU A 171 52.30 24.66 -13.97
N ASP A 172 51.56 23.57 -13.72
CA ASP A 172 51.50 22.88 -12.42
C ASP A 172 52.30 21.56 -12.44
N ASN A 173 53.51 21.60 -11.89
CA ASN A 173 54.46 20.49 -11.84
C ASN A 173 54.19 19.44 -10.73
N ARG A 174 53.08 19.55 -9.99
CA ARG A 174 52.71 18.57 -8.94
C ARG A 174 52.29 17.23 -9.53
N LYS A 175 52.65 16.11 -8.88
CA LYS A 175 52.34 14.74 -9.34
C LYS A 175 50.82 14.47 -9.27
N SER A 176 50.28 13.65 -10.18
CA SER A 176 48.82 13.37 -10.23
C SER A 176 48.25 12.78 -8.94
N GLY A 177 49.03 11.96 -8.22
CA GLY A 177 48.66 11.40 -6.92
C GLY A 177 48.48 12.44 -5.80
N GLU A 178 49.07 13.64 -5.92
CA GLU A 178 48.82 14.75 -4.99
C GLU A 178 47.53 15.50 -5.32
N LYS A 179 47.09 15.50 -6.59
CA LYS A 179 45.84 16.13 -7.06
C LYS A 179 44.61 15.24 -6.83
N GLN A 180 44.80 13.92 -6.78
CA GLN A 180 43.73 12.92 -6.68
C GLN A 180 42.86 13.07 -5.42
N PHE A 181 43.37 13.70 -4.35
CA PHE A 181 42.66 13.87 -3.08
C PHE A 181 42.24 15.31 -2.79
N ASP A 182 42.28 16.22 -3.77
CA ASP A 182 41.87 17.61 -3.56
C ASP A 182 40.37 17.73 -3.16
N TYR A 183 39.53 16.75 -3.49
CA TYR A 183 38.11 16.73 -3.10
C TYR A 183 37.88 16.49 -1.60
N VAL A 184 38.80 15.82 -0.90
CA VAL A 184 38.75 15.61 0.58
C VAL A 184 39.40 16.76 1.35
N ASN A 185 39.87 17.81 0.67
CA ASN A 185 40.37 19.01 1.33
C ASN A 185 39.20 19.75 2.03
N PRO A 186 39.28 20.03 3.35
CA PRO A 186 38.23 20.74 4.08
C PRO A 186 37.87 22.11 3.49
N ARG A 187 38.80 22.74 2.75
CA ARG A 187 38.59 24.02 2.06
C ARG A 187 37.59 23.93 0.90
N ASN A 188 37.28 22.72 0.42
CA ASN A 188 36.38 22.47 -0.71
C ASN A 188 34.99 21.97 -0.28
N ARG A 189 34.66 21.97 1.02
CA ARG A 189 33.39 21.44 1.53
C ARG A 189 32.17 22.19 0.98
N GLU A 190 32.25 23.51 0.86
CA GLU A 190 31.18 24.33 0.25
C GLU A 190 30.97 23.96 -1.22
N VAL A 191 32.06 23.73 -1.97
CA VAL A 191 32.01 23.27 -3.36
C VAL A 191 31.32 21.91 -3.44
N GLN A 192 31.72 20.95 -2.61
CA GLN A 192 31.14 19.60 -2.60
C GLN A 192 29.65 19.61 -2.26
N ALA A 193 29.24 20.40 -1.27
CA ALA A 193 27.83 20.55 -0.91
C ALA A 193 27.01 21.19 -2.04
N GLU A 194 27.59 22.13 -2.79
CA GLU A 194 26.91 22.72 -3.94
C GLU A 194 26.81 21.76 -5.14
N MET A 195 27.86 20.98 -5.43
CA MET A 195 27.84 19.93 -6.46
C MET A 195 26.82 18.84 -6.14
N GLU A 196 26.72 18.43 -4.87
CA GLU A 196 25.72 17.47 -4.41
C GLU A 196 24.28 17.98 -4.61
N LYS A 197 24.01 19.25 -4.31
CA LYS A 197 22.70 19.85 -4.55
C LYS A 197 22.33 19.81 -6.04
N VAL A 198 23.28 20.15 -6.91
CA VAL A 198 23.07 20.16 -8.36
C VAL A 198 22.78 18.77 -8.91
N VAL A 199 23.55 17.74 -8.51
CA VAL A 199 23.27 16.37 -8.98
C VAL A 199 21.95 15.84 -8.44
N THR A 200 21.60 16.17 -7.19
CA THR A 200 20.35 15.73 -6.57
C THR A 200 19.15 16.32 -7.31
N HIS A 201 19.19 17.62 -7.61
CA HIS A 201 18.17 18.26 -8.42
C HIS A 201 18.08 17.68 -9.83
N HIS A 202 19.22 17.35 -10.45
CA HIS A 202 19.20 16.69 -11.75
C HIS A 202 18.54 15.30 -11.70
N LEU A 203 18.81 14.51 -10.65
CA LEU A 203 18.18 13.21 -10.45
C LEU A 203 16.66 13.34 -10.27
N GLU A 204 16.21 14.37 -9.56
CA GLU A 204 14.79 14.71 -9.45
C GLU A 204 14.17 15.03 -10.82
N GLU A 205 14.79 15.92 -11.61
CA GLU A 205 14.28 16.31 -12.94
C GLU A 205 14.16 15.13 -13.92
N VAL A 206 15.04 14.12 -13.82
CA VAL A 206 15.00 12.94 -14.70
C VAL A 206 14.23 11.76 -14.13
N GLY A 207 13.63 11.88 -12.94
CA GLY A 207 12.87 10.80 -12.29
C GLY A 207 13.73 9.67 -11.76
N ALA A 208 14.93 9.98 -11.27
CA ALA A 208 15.89 9.02 -10.72
C ALA A 208 16.28 9.27 -9.25
N LEU A 209 15.59 10.19 -8.58
CA LEU A 209 15.79 10.46 -7.16
C LEU A 209 15.30 9.25 -6.34
N VAL A 210 16.06 8.87 -5.31
CA VAL A 210 15.64 7.83 -4.35
C VAL A 210 15.36 8.49 -3.01
N ASP A 211 14.23 8.13 -2.41
CA ASP A 211 13.82 8.59 -1.09
C ASP A 211 14.64 7.90 0.02
N PRO A 212 15.35 8.65 0.88
CA PRO A 212 16.07 8.09 2.02
C PRO A 212 15.20 7.40 3.07
N GLU A 213 13.90 7.68 3.14
CA GLU A 213 13.01 7.10 4.15
C GLU A 213 12.43 5.74 3.73
N ASP A 214 12.43 5.39 2.44
CA ASP A 214 11.86 4.16 1.89
C ASP A 214 12.85 2.98 1.84
N TYR A 215 13.60 2.76 2.92
CA TYR A 215 14.53 1.63 3.00
C TYR A 215 13.86 0.31 3.34
N ILE A 216 14.19 -0.73 2.57
CA ILE A 216 13.89 -2.12 2.94
C ILE A 216 14.84 -2.54 4.07
N THR A 217 14.26 -2.94 5.21
CA THR A 217 15.03 -3.52 6.31
C THR A 217 15.40 -4.99 6.02
N PRO A 218 16.69 -5.36 6.03
CA PRO A 218 17.12 -6.75 5.84
C PRO A 218 16.64 -7.66 6.98
N ASP A 219 16.23 -8.89 6.65
CA ASP A 219 15.93 -9.93 7.63
C ASP A 219 17.20 -10.76 7.88
N PHE A 220 17.95 -10.42 8.94
CA PHE A 220 19.16 -11.15 9.29
C PHE A 220 18.91 -12.59 9.74
N SER A 221 17.66 -12.99 9.97
CA SER A 221 17.25 -14.37 10.26
C SER A 221 16.82 -15.14 9.01
N GLU A 222 17.01 -14.59 7.80
CA GLU A 222 16.45 -15.23 6.59
C GLU A 222 17.09 -16.56 6.21
N GLN A 223 18.33 -16.79 6.62
CA GLN A 223 19.10 -18.02 6.41
C GLN A 223 19.91 -18.35 7.67
N GLU A 224 20.10 -19.65 7.93
CA GLU A 224 21.04 -20.12 8.94
C GLU A 224 22.48 -20.08 8.42
N PHE A 225 23.41 -19.79 9.33
CA PHE A 225 24.84 -19.76 9.05
C PHE A 225 25.57 -20.36 10.25
N GLU A 226 26.61 -21.16 9.99
CA GLU A 226 27.46 -21.76 11.03
C GLU A 226 28.25 -20.68 11.80
N ILE A 227 28.64 -19.62 11.09
CA ILE A 227 29.41 -18.50 11.63
C ILE A 227 28.75 -17.18 11.27
N GLU A 228 29.01 -16.17 12.09
CA GLU A 228 28.37 -14.86 11.94
C GLU A 228 29.04 -14.02 10.85
N ALA A 229 30.37 -14.09 10.73
CA ALA A 229 31.09 -13.29 9.75
C ALA A 229 32.21 -14.06 9.06
N SER A 230 32.47 -13.70 7.80
CA SER A 230 33.65 -14.13 7.04
C SER A 230 34.42 -12.91 6.57
N VAL A 231 35.70 -12.84 6.91
CA VAL A 231 36.62 -11.89 6.25
C VAL A 231 37.01 -12.49 4.91
N VAL A 232 36.75 -11.78 3.82
CA VAL A 232 37.00 -12.25 2.45
C VAL A 232 38.20 -11.52 1.87
N ILE A 233 39.19 -12.30 1.43
CA ILE A 233 40.46 -11.82 0.87
C ILE A 233 40.69 -12.44 -0.52
N PRO A 234 40.32 -11.74 -1.60
CA PRO A 234 40.77 -12.09 -2.95
C PRO A 234 42.28 -11.87 -3.06
N VAL A 235 43.02 -12.84 -3.63
CA VAL A 235 44.47 -12.71 -3.77
C VAL A 235 44.98 -13.25 -5.10
N TYR A 236 45.98 -12.56 -5.65
CA TYR A 236 46.76 -13.00 -6.80
C TYR A 236 48.18 -12.41 -6.70
N ASN A 237 49.19 -13.28 -6.55
CA ASN A 237 50.60 -12.90 -6.48
C ASN A 237 50.92 -11.81 -5.44
N ARG A 238 50.79 -12.16 -4.15
CA ARG A 238 50.96 -11.25 -2.99
C ARG A 238 51.84 -11.86 -1.89
N GLU A 239 52.91 -12.56 -2.25
CA GLU A 239 53.80 -13.24 -1.29
C GLU A 239 54.36 -12.31 -0.19
N ARG A 240 54.45 -11.00 -0.46
CA ARG A 240 55.01 -10.00 0.46
C ARG A 240 54.03 -9.47 1.50
N THR A 241 52.73 -9.57 1.25
CA THR A 241 51.72 -8.87 2.07
C THR A 241 50.62 -9.77 2.59
N VAL A 242 50.37 -10.91 1.92
CA VAL A 242 49.24 -11.79 2.23
C VAL A 242 49.28 -12.31 3.67
N ARG A 243 50.49 -12.59 4.19
CA ARG A 243 50.67 -13.04 5.57
C ARG A 243 50.14 -12.01 6.56
N ASP A 244 50.59 -10.77 6.46
CA ASP A 244 50.17 -9.69 7.35
C ASP A 244 48.66 -9.45 7.28
N ALA A 245 48.09 -9.48 6.08
CA ALA A 245 46.65 -9.31 5.86
C ALA A 245 45.86 -10.40 6.59
N VAL A 246 46.19 -11.67 6.35
CA VAL A 246 45.55 -12.83 6.99
C VAL A 246 45.74 -12.82 8.51
N GLU A 247 46.94 -12.53 9.00
CA GLU A 247 47.21 -12.44 10.44
C GLU A 247 46.40 -11.31 11.11
N SER A 248 46.25 -10.15 10.44
CA SER A 248 45.43 -9.04 10.95
C SER A 248 43.94 -9.41 11.05
N ALA A 249 43.45 -10.25 10.14
CA ALA A 249 42.08 -10.77 10.16
C ALA A 249 41.89 -11.87 11.23
N LEU A 250 42.84 -12.78 11.38
CA LEU A 250 42.80 -13.84 12.39
C LEU A 250 42.95 -13.31 13.82
N ALA A 251 43.60 -12.16 13.99
CA ALA A 251 43.78 -11.48 15.28
C ALA A 251 42.52 -10.74 15.79
N GLN A 252 41.41 -10.74 15.04
CA GLN A 252 40.19 -10.05 15.47
C GLN A 252 39.56 -10.70 16.71
N GLU A 253 39.11 -9.86 17.64
CA GLU A 253 38.44 -10.23 18.89
C GLU A 253 36.94 -9.94 18.79
N THR A 254 36.12 -11.00 18.79
CA THR A 254 34.67 -10.90 18.58
C THR A 254 33.88 -11.69 19.63
N LYS A 255 32.62 -11.30 19.84
CA LYS A 255 31.64 -12.04 20.67
C LYS A 255 30.96 -13.20 19.91
N PHE A 256 31.19 -13.28 18.60
CA PHE A 256 30.61 -14.25 17.69
C PHE A 256 31.72 -15.04 16.98
N GLN A 257 31.37 -16.21 16.45
CA GLN A 257 32.30 -17.02 15.64
C GLN A 257 32.48 -16.42 14.25
N PHE A 258 33.70 -16.44 13.73
CA PHE A 258 34.04 -15.97 12.40
C PHE A 258 35.14 -16.82 11.76
N ASN A 259 35.31 -16.69 10.45
CA ASN A 259 36.42 -17.28 9.71
C ASN A 259 37.05 -16.26 8.73
N VAL A 260 38.15 -16.66 8.10
CA VAL A 260 38.81 -15.90 7.04
C VAL A 260 38.81 -16.76 5.78
N ILE A 261 38.22 -16.27 4.71
CA ILE A 261 38.18 -16.95 3.42
C ILE A 261 39.14 -16.24 2.47
N VAL A 262 40.20 -16.94 2.07
CA VAL A 262 41.15 -16.46 1.07
C VAL A 262 40.88 -17.18 -0.24
N VAL A 263 40.55 -16.42 -1.28
CA VAL A 263 40.36 -16.96 -2.64
C VAL A 263 41.61 -16.66 -3.44
N ASP A 264 42.45 -17.68 -3.60
CA ASP A 264 43.70 -17.62 -4.35
C ASP A 264 43.44 -17.91 -5.82
N ASN A 265 43.47 -16.86 -6.63
CA ASN A 265 43.17 -16.92 -8.06
C ASN A 265 44.37 -17.43 -8.87
N HIS A 266 44.86 -18.62 -8.54
CA HIS A 266 46.00 -19.28 -9.18
C HIS A 266 47.30 -18.48 -9.10
N SER A 267 47.68 -18.05 -7.88
CA SER A 267 48.99 -17.42 -7.67
C SER A 267 50.13 -18.33 -8.13
N THR A 268 51.16 -17.68 -8.69
CA THR A 268 52.35 -18.31 -9.27
C THR A 268 53.63 -17.96 -8.52
N ASP A 269 53.53 -17.05 -7.54
CA ASP A 269 54.56 -16.78 -6.53
C ASP A 269 54.33 -17.64 -5.27
N LYS A 270 55.01 -17.32 -4.16
CA LYS A 270 54.90 -18.10 -2.91
C LYS A 270 53.59 -17.91 -2.12
N THR A 271 52.62 -17.18 -2.66
CA THR A 271 51.35 -16.87 -1.96
C THR A 271 50.63 -18.14 -1.53
N THR A 272 50.48 -19.11 -2.44
CA THR A 272 49.75 -20.36 -2.19
C THR A 272 50.42 -21.18 -1.09
N GLU A 273 51.76 -21.26 -1.07
CA GLU A 273 52.52 -21.97 -0.02
C GLU A 273 52.35 -21.30 1.34
N ILE A 274 52.42 -19.97 1.40
CA ILE A 274 52.22 -19.20 2.64
C ILE A 274 50.81 -19.46 3.20
N LEU A 275 49.79 -19.44 2.35
CA LEU A 275 48.41 -19.69 2.77
C LEU A 275 48.18 -21.12 3.27
N ARG A 276 48.81 -22.12 2.62
CA ARG A 276 48.76 -23.51 3.09
C ARG A 276 49.42 -23.68 4.46
N GLU A 277 50.55 -23.02 4.69
CA GLU A 277 51.24 -23.02 5.99
C GLU A 277 50.36 -22.40 7.08
N LEU A 278 49.74 -21.25 6.81
CA LEU A 278 48.87 -20.57 7.77
C LEU A 278 47.61 -21.40 8.07
N ALA A 279 46.98 -22.00 7.05
CA ALA A 279 45.75 -22.78 7.21
C ALA A 279 45.98 -24.09 7.98
N ALA A 280 47.20 -24.63 7.94
CA ALA A 280 47.59 -25.77 8.76
C ALA A 280 47.69 -25.41 10.26
N ASN A 281 47.92 -24.14 10.60
CA ASN A 281 48.09 -23.66 11.97
C ASN A 281 46.81 -23.05 12.59
N ASP A 282 45.87 -22.56 11.77
CA ASP A 282 44.59 -21.99 12.24
C ASP A 282 43.42 -22.49 11.37
N ASN A 283 42.51 -23.25 11.97
CA ASN A 283 41.36 -23.86 11.29
C ASN A 283 40.29 -22.85 10.87
N ARG A 284 40.39 -21.58 11.31
CA ARG A 284 39.52 -20.49 10.84
C ARG A 284 39.93 -19.98 9.46
N LEU A 285 41.10 -20.34 8.94
CA LEU A 285 41.53 -19.94 7.61
C LEU A 285 41.08 -20.96 6.55
N ILE A 286 40.15 -20.53 5.69
CA ILE A 286 39.65 -21.30 4.56
C ILE A 286 40.34 -20.82 3.29
N HIS A 287 41.25 -21.64 2.76
CA HIS A 287 41.98 -21.35 1.53
C HIS A 287 41.29 -22.04 0.34
N ILE A 288 40.74 -21.26 -0.59
CA ILE A 288 40.03 -21.74 -1.78
C ILE A 288 40.85 -21.39 -3.02
N ILE A 289 41.16 -22.39 -3.85
CA ILE A 289 41.63 -22.20 -5.22
C ILE A 289 40.43 -22.53 -6.13
N PRO A 290 39.88 -21.55 -6.88
CA PRO A 290 38.72 -21.78 -7.72
C PRO A 290 39.05 -22.71 -8.90
N GLU A 291 38.06 -23.49 -9.35
CA GLU A 291 38.22 -24.37 -10.52
C GLU A 291 38.51 -23.60 -11.81
N ARG A 292 38.01 -22.36 -11.90
CA ARG A 292 38.22 -21.45 -13.04
C ARG A 292 39.41 -20.52 -12.79
N ASP A 293 40.05 -20.08 -13.86
CA ASP A 293 41.24 -19.22 -13.87
C ASP A 293 41.00 -17.84 -14.53
N ASP A 294 39.75 -17.52 -14.90
CA ASP A 294 39.36 -16.28 -15.58
C ASP A 294 38.67 -15.26 -14.65
N LEU A 295 38.90 -15.35 -13.34
CA LEU A 295 38.24 -14.51 -12.35
C LEU A 295 38.99 -13.18 -12.16
N GLY A 296 38.24 -12.08 -12.13
CA GLY A 296 38.66 -10.83 -11.52
C GLY A 296 38.40 -10.83 -10.01
N ILE A 297 38.67 -9.71 -9.34
CA ILE A 297 38.43 -9.54 -7.90
C ILE A 297 36.95 -9.84 -7.55
N GLY A 298 36.01 -9.32 -8.33
CA GLY A 298 34.58 -9.58 -8.11
C GLY A 298 34.19 -11.05 -8.33
N GLY A 299 34.85 -11.75 -9.26
CA GLY A 299 34.67 -13.20 -9.43
C GLY A 299 35.13 -13.99 -8.20
N CYS A 300 36.27 -13.61 -7.63
CA CYS A 300 36.79 -14.20 -6.39
C CYS A 300 35.85 -13.96 -5.20
N TRP A 301 35.27 -12.76 -5.09
CA TRP A 301 34.22 -12.48 -4.10
C TRP A 301 33.01 -13.39 -4.24
N ASN A 302 32.53 -13.61 -5.47
CA ASN A 302 31.40 -14.51 -5.70
C ASN A 302 31.73 -15.95 -5.27
N VAL A 303 32.95 -16.45 -5.55
CA VAL A 303 33.42 -17.76 -5.07
C VAL A 303 33.39 -17.83 -3.54
N ALA A 304 33.92 -16.81 -2.86
CA ALA A 304 33.91 -16.76 -1.39
C ALA A 304 32.49 -16.76 -0.84
N VAL A 305 31.61 -15.92 -1.40
CA VAL A 305 30.24 -15.70 -0.91
C VAL A 305 29.33 -16.88 -1.18
N ASP A 306 29.53 -17.61 -2.29
CA ASP A 306 28.77 -18.81 -2.61
C ASP A 306 29.23 -20.06 -1.85
N SER A 307 30.44 -20.03 -1.26
CA SER A 307 30.96 -21.09 -0.40
C SER A 307 30.03 -21.37 0.80
N LEU A 308 29.93 -22.65 1.17
CA LEU A 308 29.24 -23.09 2.37
C LEU A 308 29.90 -22.56 3.65
N HIS A 309 31.18 -22.18 3.58
CA HIS A 309 31.92 -21.59 4.70
C HIS A 309 31.63 -20.10 4.91
N CYS A 310 30.93 -19.42 3.98
CA CYS A 310 30.65 -18.00 4.11
C CYS A 310 29.61 -17.74 5.20
N GLY A 311 29.94 -16.86 6.14
CA GLY A 311 29.08 -16.44 7.24
C GLY A 311 27.94 -15.51 6.81
N ARG A 312 27.13 -15.14 7.80
CA ARG A 312 25.98 -14.24 7.64
C ARG A 312 26.37 -12.89 7.03
N PHE A 313 27.54 -12.39 7.40
CA PHE A 313 28.12 -11.16 6.86
C PHE A 313 29.48 -11.44 6.21
N ALA A 314 29.68 -10.92 5.01
CA ALA A 314 30.96 -10.98 4.30
C ALA A 314 31.65 -9.62 4.39
N VAL A 315 32.89 -9.58 4.87
CA VAL A 315 33.63 -8.36 5.20
C VAL A 315 34.92 -8.29 4.39
N GLN A 316 35.18 -7.15 3.73
CA GLN A 316 36.36 -6.97 2.89
C GLN A 316 37.64 -6.89 3.71
N LEU A 317 38.68 -7.56 3.22
CA LEU A 317 40.07 -7.18 3.43
C LEU A 317 40.87 -7.44 2.15
N ASP A 318 41.52 -6.42 1.61
CA ASP A 318 42.38 -6.59 0.44
C ASP A 318 43.71 -7.24 0.86
N SER A 319 44.24 -8.13 0.01
CA SER A 319 45.43 -8.97 0.28
C SER A 319 46.74 -8.22 0.59
N ASP A 320 46.72 -6.91 0.43
CA ASP A 320 47.80 -5.98 0.67
C ASP A 320 47.55 -4.97 1.78
N ASP A 321 46.38 -4.99 2.41
CA ASP A 321 45.98 -4.05 3.45
C ASP A 321 45.83 -4.74 4.81
N LEU A 322 45.52 -3.97 5.85
CA LEU A 322 45.40 -4.47 7.23
C LEU A 322 44.17 -3.87 7.92
N TYR A 323 43.60 -4.60 8.87
CA TYR A 323 42.70 -3.98 9.85
C TYR A 323 43.50 -3.14 10.86
N SER A 324 42.98 -1.96 11.17
CA SER A 324 43.64 -0.99 12.06
C SER A 324 43.64 -1.39 13.54
N SER A 325 42.75 -2.31 13.93
CA SER A 325 42.53 -2.71 15.32
C SER A 325 42.02 -4.15 15.41
N PRO A 326 42.31 -4.88 16.52
CA PRO A 326 41.69 -6.18 16.80
C PRO A 326 40.16 -6.14 16.96
N ARG A 327 39.55 -4.95 17.08
CA ARG A 327 38.10 -4.78 17.25
C ARG A 327 37.36 -4.38 15.97
N THR A 328 38.06 -4.23 14.84
CA THR A 328 37.47 -3.76 13.57
C THR A 328 36.27 -4.63 13.17
N LEU A 329 36.42 -5.96 13.18
CA LEU A 329 35.35 -6.87 12.77
C LEU A 329 34.13 -6.78 13.69
N GLN A 330 34.34 -6.70 15.02
CA GLN A 330 33.26 -6.51 15.98
C GLN A 330 32.48 -5.22 15.69
N GLN A 331 33.18 -4.11 15.42
CA GLN A 331 32.54 -2.82 15.15
C GLN A 331 31.70 -2.83 13.86
N ILE A 332 32.19 -3.52 12.82
CA ILE A 332 31.47 -3.67 11.54
C ILE A 332 30.17 -4.45 11.76
N ILE A 333 30.22 -5.60 12.44
CA ILE A 333 29.03 -6.42 12.69
C ILE A 333 28.05 -5.72 13.63
N ASP A 334 28.53 -5.04 14.67
CA ASP A 334 27.66 -4.21 15.54
C ASP A 334 26.94 -3.12 14.74
N ALA A 335 27.57 -2.56 13.70
CA ALA A 335 26.93 -1.56 12.85
C ALA A 335 25.81 -2.13 11.97
N PHE A 336 25.93 -3.37 11.47
CA PHE A 336 24.85 -4.04 10.76
C PHE A 336 23.58 -4.11 11.60
N TYR A 337 23.71 -4.62 12.83
CA TYR A 337 22.59 -4.78 13.76
C TYR A 337 22.03 -3.44 14.23
N ARG A 338 22.90 -2.50 14.60
CA ARG A 338 22.48 -1.19 15.13
C ARG A 338 21.80 -0.33 14.05
N GLN A 339 22.37 -0.30 12.84
CA GLN A 339 21.89 0.57 11.75
C GLN A 339 20.87 -0.14 10.85
N LYS A 340 20.66 -1.46 11.03
CA LYS A 340 19.77 -2.29 10.19
C LYS A 340 20.11 -2.17 8.70
N ALA A 341 21.40 -2.18 8.38
CA ALA A 341 21.91 -1.93 7.04
C ALA A 341 22.11 -3.25 6.25
N ALA A 342 21.99 -3.23 4.93
CA ALA A 342 22.33 -4.39 4.10
C ALA A 342 23.81 -4.40 3.68
N MET A 343 24.46 -3.24 3.71
CA MET A 343 25.88 -3.04 3.47
C MET A 343 26.41 -2.06 4.51
N VAL A 344 27.66 -2.21 4.93
CA VAL A 344 28.36 -1.25 5.81
C VAL A 344 29.64 -0.81 5.14
N ILE A 345 29.92 0.49 5.17
CA ILE A 345 31.14 1.11 4.67
C ILE A 345 31.89 1.78 5.83
N GLY A 346 33.21 1.59 5.88
CA GLY A 346 34.08 2.18 6.91
C GLY A 346 35.06 3.25 6.41
N SER A 347 35.90 3.74 7.32
CA SER A 347 36.94 4.71 7.03
C SER A 347 38.33 4.08 7.07
N TYR A 348 39.23 4.60 6.25
CA TYR A 348 40.57 4.04 6.11
C TYR A 348 41.65 5.12 6.15
N ARG A 349 42.82 4.78 6.69
CA ARG A 349 44.00 5.64 6.70
C ARG A 349 45.01 5.18 5.66
N MET A 350 45.54 6.13 4.90
CA MET A 350 46.63 5.87 3.97
C MET A 350 47.95 5.74 4.74
N CYS A 351 48.70 4.66 4.50
CA CYS A 351 49.99 4.44 5.14
C CYS A 351 51.03 3.80 4.20
N ASP A 352 52.31 3.93 4.54
CA ASP A 352 53.37 3.18 3.88
C ASP A 352 53.51 1.76 4.44
N PHE A 353 54.52 1.02 3.97
CA PHE A 353 54.75 -0.36 4.41
C PHE A 353 55.14 -0.46 5.90
N ASP A 354 55.70 0.60 6.47
CA ASP A 354 56.07 0.72 7.89
C ASP A 354 54.93 1.32 8.74
N LEU A 355 53.72 1.44 8.16
CA LEU A 355 52.49 1.99 8.76
C LEU A 355 52.54 3.48 9.12
N ASN A 356 53.50 4.24 8.57
CA ASN A 356 53.53 5.69 8.70
C ASN A 356 52.42 6.30 7.85
N THR A 357 51.70 7.28 8.41
CA THR A 357 50.59 7.96 7.71
C THR A 357 51.09 8.73 6.48
N LEU A 358 50.45 8.50 5.34
CA LEU A 358 50.64 9.26 4.11
C LEU A 358 49.53 10.32 3.94
N PRO A 359 49.81 11.49 3.33
CA PRO A 359 48.76 12.45 2.98
C PRO A 359 47.67 11.82 2.08
N PRO A 360 46.37 12.19 2.24
CA PRO A 360 45.81 13.21 3.15
C PRO A 360 45.57 12.73 4.60
N GLY A 361 45.92 11.49 4.96
CA GLY A 361 45.67 10.89 6.28
C GLY A 361 44.46 9.97 6.30
N LEU A 362 43.50 10.23 7.20
CA LEU A 362 42.25 9.49 7.30
C LEU A 362 41.28 9.91 6.19
N ILE A 363 40.69 8.93 5.51
CA ILE A 363 39.66 9.11 4.48
C ILE A 363 38.37 8.53 5.03
N ASP A 364 37.45 9.42 5.40
CA ASP A 364 36.22 9.09 6.14
C ASP A 364 34.93 9.39 5.37
N HIS A 365 35.03 9.79 4.10
CA HIS A 365 33.91 9.97 3.17
C HIS A 365 32.67 10.65 3.80
N LYS A 366 32.86 11.83 4.42
CA LYS A 366 31.76 12.59 5.07
C LYS A 366 30.66 13.03 4.12
N GLU A 367 30.88 12.93 2.82
CA GLU A 367 29.89 13.13 1.77
C GLU A 367 28.76 12.08 1.76
N TRP A 368 28.96 10.93 2.44
CA TRP A 368 27.88 9.97 2.68
C TRP A 368 27.12 10.36 3.95
N THR A 369 25.88 10.81 3.80
CA THR A 369 24.95 11.12 4.89
C THR A 369 23.69 10.26 4.81
N ASP A 370 22.95 10.16 5.92
CA ASP A 370 21.68 9.43 5.94
C ASP A 370 20.62 10.12 5.06
N GLU A 371 20.69 11.44 4.91
CA GLU A 371 19.71 12.22 4.14
C GLU A 371 19.89 12.09 2.62
N ASN A 372 21.12 11.95 2.11
CA ASN A 372 21.35 12.02 0.66
C ASN A 372 22.52 11.19 0.13
N GLY A 373 23.19 10.40 0.98
CA GLY A 373 24.35 9.60 0.59
C GLY A 373 24.09 8.70 -0.63
N MET A 374 22.90 8.10 -0.74
CA MET A 374 22.54 7.21 -1.86
C MET A 374 22.40 7.92 -3.21
N ASN A 375 22.05 9.20 -3.22
CA ASN A 375 21.94 9.99 -4.45
C ASN A 375 23.31 10.59 -4.79
N ASN A 376 24.02 11.09 -3.77
CA ASN A 376 25.40 11.57 -3.91
C ASN A 376 26.36 10.46 -4.39
N ALA A 377 26.04 9.19 -4.12
CA ALA A 377 26.75 8.01 -4.59
C ALA A 377 26.99 8.03 -6.11
N LEU A 378 26.04 8.54 -6.90
CA LEU A 378 26.16 8.63 -8.37
C LEU A 378 27.14 9.71 -8.82
N ARG A 379 27.45 10.69 -7.98
CA ARG A 379 28.42 11.75 -8.27
C ARG A 379 29.85 11.33 -7.90
N ILE A 380 30.03 10.70 -6.76
CA ILE A 380 31.36 10.42 -6.20
C ILE A 380 31.98 9.13 -6.76
N ASN A 381 33.31 9.00 -6.66
CA ASN A 381 34.08 7.89 -7.26
C ASN A 381 34.31 6.69 -6.34
N GLY A 382 33.85 6.73 -5.09
CA GLY A 382 33.97 5.63 -4.13
C GLY A 382 33.13 5.89 -2.87
N LEU A 383 32.84 4.83 -2.11
CA LEU A 383 31.97 4.88 -0.92
C LEU A 383 32.73 4.67 0.40
N GLY A 384 34.04 4.40 0.36
CA GLY A 384 34.87 4.10 1.53
C GLY A 384 35.11 2.61 1.79
N ALA A 385 36.11 2.31 2.63
CA ALA A 385 36.63 0.98 2.92
C ALA A 385 36.84 0.78 4.44
N PRO A 386 36.66 -0.43 4.99
CA PRO A 386 36.29 -1.66 4.29
C PRO A 386 34.79 -1.66 3.97
N ARG A 387 34.40 -2.46 2.98
CA ARG A 387 33.00 -2.73 2.67
C ARG A 387 32.61 -4.08 3.26
N ALA A 388 31.41 -4.14 3.81
CA ALA A 388 30.85 -5.37 4.31
C ALA A 388 29.42 -5.51 3.81
N PHE A 389 28.95 -6.75 3.67
CA PHE A 389 27.67 -7.05 3.07
C PHE A 389 26.93 -8.12 3.85
N PHE A 390 25.60 -8.02 3.89
CA PHE A 390 24.75 -9.12 4.28
C PHE A 390 24.71 -10.17 3.17
N THR A 391 25.26 -11.35 3.46
CA THR A 391 25.57 -12.41 2.48
C THR A 391 24.39 -12.83 1.60
N PRO A 392 23.16 -13.04 2.14
CA PRO A 392 22.03 -13.42 1.31
C PRO A 392 21.62 -12.39 0.24
N ILE A 393 21.68 -11.09 0.57
CA ILE A 393 21.39 -10.03 -0.41
C ILE A 393 22.54 -9.94 -1.41
N LEU A 394 23.79 -10.09 -0.94
CA LEU A 394 24.95 -10.08 -1.81
C LEU A 394 24.89 -11.19 -2.88
N ARG A 395 24.49 -12.41 -2.52
CA ARG A 395 24.29 -13.53 -3.45
C ARG A 395 23.25 -13.23 -4.55
N GLN A 396 22.29 -12.35 -4.28
CA GLN A 396 21.29 -11.93 -5.26
C GLN A 396 21.86 -10.97 -6.30
N TYR A 397 22.64 -9.97 -5.87
CA TYR A 397 23.21 -8.97 -6.78
C TYR A 397 24.44 -9.49 -7.51
N ARG A 398 25.32 -10.20 -6.77
CA ARG A 398 26.64 -10.69 -7.19
C ARG A 398 27.58 -9.57 -7.63
N PHE A 399 28.86 -9.75 -7.37
CA PHE A 399 29.87 -8.84 -7.90
C PHE A 399 30.01 -9.03 -9.42
N PRO A 400 30.15 -7.94 -10.20
CA PRO A 400 30.63 -8.05 -11.58
C PRO A 400 32.01 -8.72 -11.60
N ASN A 401 32.26 -9.65 -12.53
CA ASN A 401 33.56 -10.30 -12.69
C ASN A 401 34.60 -9.35 -13.33
N THR A 402 35.03 -8.34 -12.57
CA THR A 402 36.06 -7.35 -12.92
C THR A 402 36.98 -7.13 -11.71
N SER A 403 38.08 -6.41 -11.92
CA SER A 403 39.04 -6.03 -10.86
C SER A 403 39.08 -4.52 -10.63
N TYR A 404 38.10 -3.78 -11.14
CA TYR A 404 37.93 -2.36 -10.86
C TYR A 404 36.45 -1.97 -10.92
N GLY A 405 35.95 -1.33 -9.85
CA GLY A 405 34.59 -0.80 -9.76
C GLY A 405 33.50 -1.83 -9.41
N GLU A 406 33.87 -3.08 -9.16
CA GLU A 406 32.96 -4.14 -8.72
C GLU A 406 32.29 -3.82 -7.38
N ASP A 407 33.02 -3.20 -6.45
CA ASP A 407 32.53 -2.73 -5.15
C ASP A 407 31.54 -1.57 -5.30
N TYR A 408 31.88 -0.62 -6.19
CA TYR A 408 31.06 0.54 -6.48
C TYR A 408 29.75 0.15 -7.17
N ALA A 409 29.78 -0.84 -8.07
CA ALA A 409 28.59 -1.40 -8.69
C ALA A 409 27.58 -1.92 -7.65
N LEU A 410 28.07 -2.64 -6.63
CA LEU A 410 27.22 -3.12 -5.55
C LEU A 410 26.74 -1.99 -4.65
N GLY A 411 27.61 -1.04 -4.32
CA GLY A 411 27.23 0.14 -3.56
C GLY A 411 26.05 0.88 -4.18
N LEU A 412 26.10 1.13 -5.50
CA LEU A 412 24.99 1.72 -6.25
C LEU A 412 23.73 0.85 -6.17
N ALA A 413 23.86 -0.45 -6.43
CA ALA A 413 22.72 -1.37 -6.45
C ALA A 413 22.03 -1.55 -5.08
N PHE A 414 22.80 -1.57 -3.99
CA PHE A 414 22.28 -1.63 -2.62
C PHE A 414 21.61 -0.32 -2.23
N SER A 415 22.26 0.82 -2.52
CA SER A 415 21.77 2.16 -2.18
C SER A 415 20.40 2.49 -2.75
N ARG A 416 19.98 1.77 -3.81
CA ARG A 416 18.67 1.91 -4.44
C ARG A 416 17.49 1.50 -3.55
N LYS A 417 17.70 0.56 -2.62
CA LYS A 417 16.60 -0.06 -1.84
C LYS A 417 16.94 -0.35 -0.39
N TYR A 418 18.22 -0.39 -0.04
CA TYR A 418 18.67 -0.78 1.28
C TYR A 418 19.55 0.31 1.87
N ARG A 419 19.43 0.46 3.19
CA ARG A 419 20.34 1.32 3.93
C ARG A 419 21.77 0.78 3.82
N ILE A 420 22.69 1.68 3.48
CA ILE A 420 24.13 1.45 3.63
C ILE A 420 24.57 2.16 4.92
N GLY A 421 25.02 1.37 5.89
CA GLY A 421 25.50 1.87 7.18
C GLY A 421 26.91 2.44 7.10
N ARG A 422 27.22 3.37 7.99
CA ARG A 422 28.49 4.11 7.99
C ARG A 422 29.24 4.00 9.31
N ILE A 423 30.57 3.89 9.23
CA ILE A 423 31.49 4.00 10.38
C ILE A 423 32.60 5.02 10.03
N TYR A 424 32.67 6.12 10.78
CA TYR A 424 33.64 7.21 10.55
C TYR A 424 34.98 6.99 11.25
N ASP A 425 35.04 6.07 12.22
CA ASP A 425 36.29 5.70 12.89
C ASP A 425 37.22 4.94 11.92
N GLU A 426 38.54 5.07 12.13
CA GLU A 426 39.54 4.30 11.39
C GLU A 426 39.31 2.80 11.61
N LEU A 427 39.04 2.07 10.54
CA LEU A 427 38.88 0.61 10.57
C LEU A 427 40.00 -0.11 9.84
N TYR A 428 40.63 0.56 8.88
CA TYR A 428 41.38 -0.07 7.81
C TYR A 428 42.63 0.73 7.43
N LEU A 429 43.75 0.03 7.21
CA LEU A 429 45.03 0.62 6.85
C LEU A 429 45.32 0.28 5.38
N CYS A 430 45.17 1.28 4.52
CA CYS A 430 45.47 1.13 3.09
C CYS A 430 46.97 1.36 2.87
N ARG A 431 47.71 0.29 2.55
CA ARG A 431 49.18 0.33 2.39
C ARG A 431 49.56 0.74 0.98
N ARG A 432 50.53 1.66 0.86
CA ARG A 432 51.11 2.10 -0.43
C ARG A 432 52.63 1.94 -0.42
N TRP A 433 53.18 1.34 -1.48
CA TRP A 433 54.62 1.23 -1.68
C TRP A 433 54.98 1.20 -3.16
N GLY A 434 56.28 1.31 -3.47
CA GLY A 434 56.80 1.24 -4.84
C GLY A 434 56.46 -0.10 -5.50
N GLY A 435 55.53 -0.07 -6.45
CA GLY A 435 54.97 -1.26 -7.13
C GLY A 435 53.47 -1.48 -6.93
N ASN A 436 52.82 -0.77 -6.00
CA ASN A 436 51.38 -0.90 -5.70
C ASN A 436 50.59 0.43 -5.75
N SER A 437 50.97 1.35 -6.65
CA SER A 437 50.37 2.68 -6.68
C SER A 437 49.70 2.97 -8.03
N ASP A 438 48.38 3.11 -8.01
CA ASP A 438 47.58 3.78 -9.05
C ASP A 438 47.97 5.26 -9.26
N ALA A 439 48.91 5.79 -8.48
CA ALA A 439 49.40 7.16 -8.53
C ALA A 439 50.21 7.50 -9.81
N ALA A 440 50.37 6.56 -10.75
CA ALA A 440 51.04 6.76 -12.04
C ALA A 440 50.34 6.01 -13.19
N LEU A 441 49.01 5.89 -13.16
CA LEU A 441 48.26 5.36 -14.30
C LEU A 441 48.40 6.28 -15.52
N SER A 442 48.53 5.69 -16.72
CA SER A 442 48.43 6.46 -17.96
C SER A 442 47.04 7.07 -18.10
N VAL A 443 46.93 8.18 -18.85
CA VAL A 443 45.63 8.83 -19.12
C VAL A 443 44.64 7.82 -19.71
N ASP A 444 45.08 6.94 -20.61
CA ASP A 444 44.24 5.88 -21.19
C ASP A 444 43.66 4.94 -20.13
N ARG A 445 44.43 4.57 -19.11
CA ARG A 445 43.97 3.66 -18.05
C ARG A 445 43.02 4.38 -17.08
N VAL A 446 43.27 5.65 -16.76
CA VAL A 446 42.33 6.49 -15.99
C VAL A 446 41.01 6.64 -16.74
N ASN A 447 41.08 6.90 -18.05
CA ASN A 447 39.93 7.01 -18.92
C ASN A 447 39.12 5.72 -19.01
N ALA A 448 39.78 4.57 -19.18
CA ALA A 448 39.11 3.27 -19.17
C ALA A 448 38.37 3.00 -17.86
N ASN A 449 39.01 3.34 -16.73
CA ASN A 449 38.42 3.20 -15.39
C ASN A 449 37.20 4.12 -15.19
N ASN A 450 37.32 5.39 -15.59
CA ASN A 450 36.22 6.37 -15.50
C ASN A 450 35.05 5.98 -16.41
N MET A 451 35.34 5.61 -17.66
CA MET A 451 34.34 5.16 -18.62
C MET A 451 33.55 3.96 -18.09
N TYR A 452 34.23 3.01 -17.43
CA TYR A 452 33.56 1.86 -16.82
C TYR A 452 32.67 2.28 -15.63
N LYS A 453 33.14 3.13 -14.72
CA LYS A 453 32.31 3.63 -13.61
C LYS A 453 31.11 4.45 -14.09
N ASP A 454 31.24 5.21 -15.17
CA ASP A 454 30.11 5.91 -15.79
C ASP A 454 29.09 4.96 -16.42
N ARG A 455 29.53 3.82 -16.95
CA ARG A 455 28.61 2.75 -17.40
C ARG A 455 27.82 2.19 -16.23
N LEU A 456 28.48 1.94 -15.09
CA LEU A 456 27.80 1.49 -13.87
C LEU A 456 26.76 2.49 -13.39
N ARG A 457 27.11 3.79 -13.36
CA ARG A 457 26.17 4.87 -13.06
C ARG A 457 25.03 4.96 -14.07
N THR A 458 25.29 4.73 -15.35
CA THR A 458 24.27 4.73 -16.40
C THR A 458 23.28 3.60 -16.19
N MET A 459 23.77 2.41 -15.85
CA MET A 459 22.93 1.26 -15.51
C MET A 459 22.06 1.53 -14.30
N GLU A 460 22.63 2.13 -13.25
CA GLU A 460 21.89 2.49 -12.04
C GLU A 460 20.86 3.61 -12.30
N LEU A 461 21.23 4.67 -13.01
CA LEU A 461 20.33 5.77 -13.38
C LEU A 461 19.10 5.23 -14.12
N LYS A 462 19.31 4.37 -15.13
CA LYS A 462 18.22 3.72 -15.87
C LYS A 462 17.36 2.81 -14.98
N ALA A 463 17.98 2.13 -14.02
CA ALA A 463 17.24 1.28 -13.08
C ALA A 463 16.33 2.09 -12.14
N ARG A 464 16.76 3.28 -11.72
CA ARG A 464 15.96 4.20 -10.88
C ARG A 464 14.79 4.79 -11.67
N ILE A 465 15.03 5.30 -12.88
CA ILE A 465 13.98 5.82 -13.77
C ILE A 465 12.91 4.77 -14.07
N ALA A 466 13.32 3.52 -14.32
CA ALA A 466 12.38 2.43 -14.57
C ALA A 466 11.58 2.01 -13.32
N MET A 467 12.08 2.28 -12.12
CA MET A 467 11.38 2.01 -10.86
C MET A 467 10.23 2.99 -10.67
N GLU A 468 10.49 4.29 -10.87
CA GLU A 468 9.48 5.35 -10.78
C GLU A 468 8.35 5.15 -11.81
N ALA A 469 8.71 4.93 -13.08
CA ALA A 469 7.73 4.73 -14.14
C ALA A 469 6.91 3.43 -14.02
N ARG A 470 7.27 2.51 -13.13
CA ARG A 470 6.49 1.31 -12.78
C ARG A 470 5.57 1.56 -11.59
N ALA A 471 5.97 2.38 -10.62
CA ALA A 471 5.11 2.81 -9.53
C ALA A 471 3.88 3.55 -10.08
N ASP A 472 4.05 4.40 -11.10
CA ASP A 472 2.96 5.15 -11.75
C ASP A 472 1.98 4.28 -12.57
N ARG A 473 2.36 3.05 -12.96
CA ARG A 473 1.54 2.18 -13.84
C ARG A 473 0.79 1.08 -13.12
N LEU A 474 1.08 0.87 -11.84
CA LEU A 474 0.47 -0.15 -11.02
C LEU A 474 -0.35 0.58 -9.97
N ASP A 475 -1.69 0.45 -10.02
CA ASP A 475 -2.56 0.79 -8.89
C ASP A 475 -1.88 0.27 -7.62
N GLY A 476 -1.48 1.17 -6.71
CA GLY A 476 -0.37 1.04 -5.73
C GLY A 476 -0.31 -0.21 -4.84
N ASN A 477 -0.25 -1.40 -5.42
CA ASN A 477 -0.42 -2.70 -4.78
C ASN A 477 0.38 -3.82 -5.45
N SER A 478 1.36 -3.51 -6.32
CA SER A 478 2.11 -4.56 -7.01
C SER A 478 3.57 -4.22 -7.35
N THR A 479 4.27 -3.56 -6.44
CA THR A 479 5.69 -3.93 -6.23
C THR A 479 5.69 -5.25 -5.44
N PRO A 480 6.49 -6.28 -5.82
CA PRO A 480 6.61 -7.47 -4.98
C PRO A 480 7.04 -7.02 -3.59
N ASP A 481 6.25 -7.34 -2.57
CA ASP A 481 6.53 -7.00 -1.18
C ASP A 481 7.96 -7.46 -0.81
N ALA A 482 8.65 -6.69 0.03
CA ALA A 482 9.94 -7.05 0.58
C ALA A 482 9.91 -8.43 1.25
N SER A 483 8.76 -8.86 1.79
CA SER A 483 8.53 -10.21 2.32
C SER A 483 8.59 -11.30 1.23
N THR A 484 8.03 -11.04 0.05
CA THR A 484 8.03 -11.94 -1.11
C THR A 484 9.41 -12.07 -1.72
N ALA A 485 10.18 -10.98 -1.74
CA ALA A 485 11.59 -11.03 -2.12
C ALA A 485 12.42 -11.91 -1.16
N LYS A 486 12.14 -11.88 0.15
CA LYS A 486 12.81 -12.73 1.16
C LYS A 486 12.53 -14.22 0.92
N LEU A 487 11.25 -14.59 0.78
CA LEU A 487 10.86 -15.98 0.51
C LEU A 487 11.44 -16.51 -0.79
N GLN A 488 11.42 -15.69 -1.85
CA GLN A 488 11.94 -16.10 -3.14
C GLN A 488 13.47 -16.29 -3.10
N ARG A 489 14.22 -15.48 -2.34
CA ARG A 489 15.67 -15.69 -2.12
C ARG A 489 15.95 -17.02 -1.44
N PHE A 490 15.24 -17.33 -0.35
CA PHE A 490 15.37 -18.62 0.35
C PHE A 490 15.07 -19.79 -0.59
N PHE A 491 13.97 -19.69 -1.35
CA PHE A 491 13.56 -20.71 -2.32
C PHE A 491 14.59 -20.91 -3.44
N ASN A 492 15.06 -19.83 -4.06
CA ASN A 492 16.05 -19.91 -5.15
C ASN A 492 17.37 -20.49 -4.65
N ARG A 493 17.85 -20.07 -3.48
CA ARG A 493 19.09 -20.59 -2.90
C ARG A 493 19.00 -22.09 -2.62
N GLN A 494 17.86 -22.57 -2.15
CA GLN A 494 17.64 -23.99 -1.97
C GLN A 494 17.78 -24.77 -3.29
N LEU A 495 17.24 -24.25 -4.39
CA LEU A 495 17.35 -24.90 -5.70
C LEU A 495 18.76 -24.83 -6.29
N GLU A 496 19.56 -23.81 -5.95
CA GLU A 496 20.98 -23.78 -6.30
C GLU A 496 21.75 -24.89 -5.57
N LEU A 497 21.48 -25.11 -4.28
CA LEU A 497 22.19 -26.07 -3.45
C LEU A 497 21.71 -27.53 -3.60
N TRP A 498 20.46 -27.75 -4.04
CA TRP A 498 19.86 -29.08 -4.08
C TRP A 498 19.38 -29.46 -5.49
N ASP A 499 20.29 -30.13 -6.22
CA ASP A 499 20.13 -30.53 -7.61
C ASP A 499 18.86 -31.38 -7.88
N ASP A 500 18.59 -32.36 -7.02
CA ASP A 500 17.41 -33.22 -7.15
C ASP A 500 16.10 -32.43 -7.02
N ALA A 501 16.02 -31.50 -6.07
CA ALA A 501 14.87 -30.62 -5.94
C ALA A 501 14.74 -29.71 -7.17
N ARG A 502 15.83 -29.08 -7.61
CA ARG A 502 15.87 -28.24 -8.82
C ARG A 502 15.35 -28.98 -10.05
N LYS A 503 15.81 -30.22 -10.28
CA LYS A 503 15.36 -31.05 -11.39
C LYS A 503 13.85 -31.27 -11.36
N ARG A 504 13.27 -31.56 -10.19
CA ARG A 504 11.82 -31.78 -10.04
C ARG A 504 10.99 -30.51 -10.26
N TYR A 505 11.53 -29.34 -9.93
CA TYR A 505 10.91 -28.06 -10.30
C TYR A 505 11.00 -27.76 -11.80
N ILE A 506 12.09 -28.13 -12.45
CA ILE A 506 12.21 -28.06 -13.92
C ILE A 506 11.18 -29.00 -14.57
N ASP A 507 11.07 -30.24 -14.08
CA ASP A 507 10.09 -31.22 -14.57
C ASP A 507 8.66 -30.72 -14.35
N LEU A 508 8.37 -30.02 -13.24
CA LEU A 508 7.07 -29.40 -12.99
C LEU A 508 6.69 -28.39 -14.09
N ASN A 509 7.64 -27.61 -14.63
CA ASN A 509 7.34 -26.67 -15.71
C ASN A 509 6.88 -27.37 -17.00
N GLY A 510 7.23 -28.66 -17.16
CA GLY A 510 6.84 -29.48 -18.31
C GLY A 510 5.55 -30.30 -18.11
N VAL A 511 4.88 -30.21 -16.96
CA VAL A 511 3.65 -30.99 -16.70
C VAL A 511 2.49 -30.50 -17.54
N GLN A 512 1.67 -31.45 -18.02
CA GLN A 512 0.48 -31.13 -18.79
C GLN A 512 -0.67 -30.70 -17.86
N VAL A 513 -1.43 -29.70 -18.29
CA VAL A 513 -2.62 -29.22 -17.59
C VAL A 513 -3.81 -29.17 -18.54
N ARG A 514 -5.01 -29.45 -18.01
CA ARG A 514 -6.26 -29.38 -18.77
C ARG A 514 -7.38 -28.82 -17.90
N ASP A 515 -8.10 -27.86 -18.44
CA ASP A 515 -9.26 -27.26 -17.78
C ASP A 515 -10.53 -28.03 -18.12
N ILE A 516 -11.37 -28.27 -17.11
CA ILE A 516 -12.68 -28.91 -17.24
C ILE A 516 -13.69 -28.12 -16.40
N THR A 517 -14.95 -28.08 -16.82
CA THR A 517 -15.99 -27.36 -16.08
C THR A 517 -17.05 -28.35 -15.63
N ASP A 518 -17.39 -28.34 -14.34
CA ASP A 518 -18.53 -29.10 -13.83
C ASP A 518 -19.83 -28.50 -14.38
N ASP A 519 -20.56 -29.27 -15.17
CA ASP A 519 -21.76 -28.80 -15.87
C ASP A 519 -22.90 -28.44 -14.90
N SER A 520 -22.89 -29.00 -13.69
CA SER A 520 -23.94 -28.76 -12.69
C SER A 520 -23.81 -27.42 -11.95
N THR A 521 -22.58 -26.99 -11.64
CA THR A 521 -22.32 -25.77 -10.87
C THR A 521 -21.63 -24.67 -11.70
N GLY A 522 -21.19 -24.98 -12.92
CA GLY A 522 -20.34 -24.10 -13.72
C GLY A 522 -18.94 -23.90 -13.13
N THR A 523 -18.51 -24.77 -12.21
CA THR A 523 -17.23 -24.64 -11.52
C THR A 523 -16.09 -25.13 -12.41
N LEU A 524 -15.13 -24.25 -12.68
CA LEU A 524 -13.86 -24.62 -13.32
C LEU A 524 -13.03 -25.50 -12.36
N LEU A 525 -12.56 -26.63 -12.88
CA LEU A 525 -11.55 -27.50 -12.28
C LEU A 525 -10.37 -27.58 -13.25
N LYS A 526 -9.18 -27.85 -12.73
CA LYS A 526 -7.95 -27.98 -13.51
C LYS A 526 -7.31 -29.32 -13.17
N LEU A 527 -7.09 -30.14 -14.18
CA LEU A 527 -6.31 -31.37 -14.08
C LEU A 527 -4.83 -31.05 -14.30
N GLN A 528 -3.95 -31.64 -13.50
CA GLN A 528 -2.50 -31.59 -13.67
C GLN A 528 -1.94 -33.02 -13.73
N TYR A 529 -1.36 -33.40 -14.87
CA TYR A 529 -0.63 -34.66 -14.99
C TYR A 529 0.76 -34.53 -14.38
N ASN A 530 0.95 -35.11 -13.18
CA ASN A 530 2.20 -35.01 -12.44
C ASN A 530 2.67 -36.39 -11.96
N PRO A 531 3.50 -37.10 -12.75
CA PRO A 531 3.93 -38.47 -12.43
C PRO A 531 4.80 -38.55 -11.17
N ALA A 532 5.49 -37.45 -10.80
CA ALA A 532 6.30 -37.40 -9.57
C ALA A 532 5.47 -37.60 -8.30
N ARG A 533 4.13 -37.46 -8.38
CA ARG A 533 3.22 -37.63 -7.25
C ARG A 533 2.78 -39.07 -6.99
N ILE A 534 3.18 -40.04 -7.84
CA ILE A 534 2.80 -41.46 -7.68
C ILE A 534 3.15 -42.03 -6.30
N VAL A 535 4.34 -41.70 -5.77
CA VAL A 535 4.82 -42.19 -4.47
C VAL A 535 3.96 -41.66 -3.33
N SER A 536 3.63 -40.36 -3.36
CA SER A 536 2.82 -39.73 -2.31
C SER A 536 1.35 -40.16 -2.40
N THR A 537 0.80 -40.27 -3.60
CA THR A 537 -0.61 -40.67 -3.81
C THR A 537 -0.82 -42.15 -3.45
N GLY A 538 0.13 -43.01 -3.82
CA GLY A 538 0.08 -44.46 -3.58
C GLY A 538 0.50 -44.91 -2.18
N ALA A 539 1.01 -44.01 -1.33
CA ALA A 539 1.53 -44.36 -0.01
C ALA A 539 0.45 -45.01 0.89
N SER A 540 0.86 -46.03 1.66
CA SER A 540 0.02 -46.66 2.68
C SER A 540 0.07 -45.84 3.97
N ILE A 541 -1.10 -45.46 4.48
CA ILE A 541 -1.28 -44.74 5.74
C ILE A 541 -1.70 -45.66 6.90
N SER A 542 -1.51 -46.96 6.76
CA SER A 542 -1.79 -47.90 7.86
C SER A 542 -0.79 -47.73 9.00
N ASN A 543 -1.24 -47.85 10.25
CA ASN A 543 -0.36 -47.74 11.44
C ASN A 543 0.88 -48.64 11.36
N ALA A 544 0.72 -49.85 10.80
CA ALA A 544 1.82 -50.81 10.60
C ALA A 544 2.83 -50.38 9.52
N ALA A 545 2.40 -49.65 8.49
CA ALA A 545 3.30 -49.10 7.46
C ALA A 545 4.01 -47.83 7.96
N ILE A 546 3.29 -46.96 8.66
CA ILE A 546 3.83 -45.73 9.27
C ILE A 546 4.92 -46.06 10.29
N ALA A 547 4.68 -47.02 11.20
CA ALA A 547 5.64 -47.41 12.22
C ALA A 547 6.95 -48.02 11.67
N LYS A 548 6.96 -48.46 10.40
CA LYS A 548 8.13 -49.09 9.75
C LYS A 548 9.00 -48.13 8.95
N ARG A 549 8.53 -46.90 8.66
CA ARG A 549 9.29 -45.92 7.89
C ARG A 549 9.89 -44.85 8.81
N PRO A 550 11.14 -44.41 8.60
CA PRO A 550 11.64 -43.18 9.22
C PRO A 550 10.79 -41.98 8.77
N CYS A 551 10.41 -41.10 9.70
CA CYS A 551 9.63 -39.91 9.38
C CYS A 551 10.53 -38.90 8.65
N PHE A 552 10.25 -38.68 7.35
CA PHE A 552 11.04 -37.81 6.47
C PHE A 552 10.89 -36.30 6.78
N LEU A 553 10.01 -35.93 7.72
CA LEU A 553 9.87 -34.55 8.21
C LEU A 553 10.69 -34.29 9.49
N CYS A 554 11.20 -35.33 10.16
CA CYS A 554 12.09 -35.18 11.30
C CYS A 554 13.49 -34.74 10.86
N LYS A 555 14.10 -33.80 11.60
CA LYS A 555 15.41 -33.20 11.28
C LYS A 555 16.46 -34.24 10.88
N ASP A 556 16.59 -35.31 11.65
CA ASP A 556 17.62 -36.36 11.45
C ASP A 556 17.42 -37.20 10.18
N ASN A 557 16.23 -37.15 9.56
CA ASN A 557 15.89 -37.90 8.36
C ASN A 557 15.74 -37.01 7.11
N ARG A 558 15.93 -35.68 7.24
CA ARG A 558 15.88 -34.74 6.11
C ARG A 558 17.18 -34.84 5.30
N PRO A 559 17.15 -34.60 3.97
CA PRO A 559 18.36 -34.44 3.17
C PRO A 559 19.27 -33.33 3.73
N GLN A 560 20.58 -33.52 3.71
CA GLN A 560 21.54 -32.58 4.30
C GLN A 560 21.55 -31.22 3.58
N GLU A 561 21.24 -31.23 2.28
CA GLU A 561 21.17 -30.05 1.43
C GLU A 561 19.90 -29.23 1.67
N GLN A 562 18.91 -29.78 2.38
CA GLN A 562 17.63 -29.10 2.62
C GLN A 562 17.80 -28.02 3.70
N MET A 563 17.83 -26.77 3.25
CA MET A 563 17.80 -25.57 4.07
C MET A 563 16.51 -25.47 4.88
N VAL A 564 16.63 -24.88 6.06
CA VAL A 564 15.53 -24.63 6.98
C VAL A 564 15.41 -23.14 7.22
N LYS A 565 14.20 -22.60 7.13
CA LYS A 565 13.86 -21.28 7.69
C LYS A 565 12.99 -21.49 8.92
N HIS A 566 13.48 -21.13 10.10
CA HIS A 566 12.70 -21.19 11.32
C HIS A 566 11.66 -20.08 11.34
N LEU A 567 10.38 -20.43 11.46
CA LEU A 567 9.28 -19.46 11.50
C LEU A 567 9.01 -19.01 12.93
N ASP A 568 9.01 -19.96 13.86
CA ASP A 568 8.86 -19.76 15.29
C ASP A 568 9.26 -21.02 16.08
N ASP A 569 9.01 -21.04 17.39
CA ASP A 569 9.28 -22.18 18.27
C ASP A 569 8.45 -23.44 17.98
N THR A 570 7.64 -23.46 16.92
CA THR A 570 6.76 -24.59 16.59
C THR A 570 6.90 -25.10 15.16
N LEU A 571 7.13 -24.23 14.18
CA LEU A 571 7.14 -24.58 12.74
C LEU A 571 8.46 -24.18 12.06
N ASP A 572 8.94 -25.09 11.22
CA ASP A 572 9.97 -24.83 10.22
C ASP A 572 9.33 -24.56 8.86
N MET A 573 10.05 -23.89 7.96
CA MET A 573 9.72 -23.80 6.55
C MET A 573 10.80 -24.44 5.69
N LEU A 574 10.38 -25.41 4.87
CA LEU A 574 11.21 -26.19 3.97
C LEU A 574 10.68 -26.08 2.54
N VAL A 575 11.54 -25.99 1.54
CA VAL A 575 11.11 -26.18 0.14
C VAL A 575 10.63 -27.62 -0.04
N ASN A 576 9.47 -27.79 -0.67
CA ASN A 576 8.89 -29.09 -0.92
C ASN A 576 9.58 -29.76 -2.13
N PRO A 577 10.32 -30.87 -1.95
CA PRO A 577 11.04 -31.51 -3.04
C PRO A 577 10.13 -32.28 -4.00
N PHE A 578 8.82 -32.36 -3.77
CA PHE A 578 7.84 -32.97 -4.69
C PHE A 578 6.76 -31.96 -5.04
N PRO A 579 7.09 -30.96 -5.88
CA PRO A 579 6.26 -29.79 -6.06
C PRO A 579 5.02 -30.07 -6.91
N ILE A 580 4.04 -29.19 -6.74
CA ILE A 580 2.74 -29.15 -7.43
C ILE A 580 2.51 -27.71 -7.93
N LEU A 581 2.97 -26.75 -7.12
CA LEU A 581 2.94 -25.31 -7.35
C LEU A 581 4.34 -24.81 -7.76
N PRO A 582 4.46 -23.72 -8.54
CA PRO A 582 5.74 -23.14 -8.94
C PRO A 582 6.68 -22.83 -7.78
N THR A 583 6.13 -22.31 -6.68
CA THR A 583 6.79 -22.21 -5.38
C THR A 583 5.98 -23.05 -4.41
N HIS A 584 6.62 -23.99 -3.70
CA HIS A 584 5.92 -24.92 -2.81
C HIS A 584 6.77 -25.21 -1.58
N PHE A 585 6.19 -25.04 -0.40
CA PHE A 585 6.81 -25.26 0.89
C PHE A 585 6.06 -26.34 1.69
N THR A 586 6.81 -27.07 2.50
CA THR A 586 6.30 -27.90 3.58
C THR A 586 6.67 -27.24 4.88
N LEU A 587 5.71 -27.11 5.79
CA LEU A 587 5.86 -26.41 7.06
C LEU A 587 5.71 -27.38 8.24
N PRO A 588 6.69 -28.27 8.48
CA PRO A 588 6.58 -29.27 9.54
C PRO A 588 6.77 -28.64 10.91
N SER A 589 6.18 -29.27 11.92
CA SER A 589 6.50 -28.94 13.30
C SER A 589 7.93 -29.33 13.62
N ASN A 590 8.62 -28.51 14.42
CA ASN A 590 9.99 -28.79 14.87
C ASN A 590 10.09 -30.02 15.79
N THR A 591 8.97 -30.50 16.35
CA THR A 591 8.86 -31.72 17.15
C THR A 591 7.99 -32.75 16.43
N HIS A 592 8.34 -34.03 16.58
CA HIS A 592 7.55 -35.13 16.03
C HIS A 592 6.27 -35.29 16.86
N ARG A 593 5.15 -34.81 16.32
CA ARG A 593 3.82 -34.95 16.91
C ARG A 593 2.79 -35.28 15.84
N PRO A 594 1.71 -36.02 16.15
CA PRO A 594 0.68 -36.39 15.17
C PRO A 594 0.07 -35.19 14.43
N GLN A 595 -0.38 -35.41 13.20
CA GLN A 595 -1.09 -34.40 12.39
C GLN A 595 -2.40 -33.99 13.09
N LEU A 596 -2.47 -32.74 13.54
CA LEU A 596 -3.60 -32.16 14.28
C LEU A 596 -3.63 -30.63 14.13
N ILE A 597 -4.71 -30.07 13.57
CA ILE A 597 -4.76 -28.62 13.29
C ILE A 597 -5.04 -27.77 14.53
N LYS A 598 -5.67 -28.36 15.56
CA LYS A 598 -6.23 -27.65 16.71
C LYS A 598 -5.26 -26.66 17.37
N ASP A 599 -3.98 -27.00 17.46
CA ASP A 599 -2.98 -26.17 18.15
C ASP A 599 -2.21 -25.22 17.21
N VAL A 600 -2.40 -25.34 15.90
CA VAL A 600 -1.62 -24.56 14.90
C VAL A 600 -2.48 -23.77 13.92
N HIS A 601 -3.81 -23.86 13.97
CA HIS A 601 -4.71 -23.11 13.07
C HIS A 601 -4.39 -21.60 13.02
N THR A 602 -4.14 -20.95 14.15
CA THR A 602 -3.80 -19.51 14.19
C THR A 602 -2.47 -19.16 13.51
N LYS A 603 -1.56 -20.13 13.34
CA LYS A 603 -0.32 -19.94 12.59
C LYS A 603 -0.58 -19.69 11.10
N ILE A 604 -1.66 -20.26 10.54
CA ILE A 604 -2.09 -19.98 9.17
C ILE A 604 -2.31 -18.48 8.98
N PHE A 605 -3.05 -17.85 9.91
CA PHE A 605 -3.33 -16.42 9.86
C PHE A 605 -2.04 -15.59 9.97
N ARG A 606 -1.19 -15.87 10.97
CA ARG A 606 0.08 -15.14 11.17
C ARG A 606 1.04 -15.27 9.98
N LEU A 607 1.09 -16.45 9.35
CA LEU A 607 1.91 -16.67 8.15
C LEU A 607 1.44 -15.81 6.99
N LEU A 608 0.13 -15.68 6.81
CA LEU A 608 -0.45 -14.88 5.73
C LEU A 608 -0.39 -13.37 6.01
N GLU A 609 -0.30 -12.94 7.27
CA GLU A 609 0.06 -11.55 7.61
C GLU A 609 1.52 -11.23 7.24
N HIS A 610 2.43 -12.17 7.46
CA HIS A 610 3.85 -11.95 7.22
C HIS A 610 4.28 -12.23 5.76
N TYR A 611 3.55 -13.09 5.06
CA TYR A 611 3.78 -13.49 3.67
C TYR A 611 2.45 -13.44 2.89
N PRO A 612 1.99 -12.25 2.47
CA PRO A 612 0.66 -12.10 1.87
C PRO A 612 0.51 -12.74 0.48
N ASP A 613 1.62 -12.93 -0.24
CA ASP A 613 1.62 -13.42 -1.62
C ASP A 613 1.58 -14.96 -1.76
N ILE A 614 1.61 -15.68 -0.63
CA ILE A 614 1.47 -17.14 -0.62
C ILE A 614 0.06 -17.55 -0.20
N MET A 615 -0.30 -18.79 -0.51
CA MET A 615 -1.43 -19.48 0.11
C MET A 615 -0.90 -20.54 1.07
N VAL A 616 -1.63 -20.78 2.16
CA VAL A 616 -1.33 -21.81 3.15
C VAL A 616 -2.47 -22.83 3.15
N PHE A 617 -2.15 -24.11 3.20
CA PHE A 617 -3.14 -25.18 3.17
C PHE A 617 -2.78 -26.34 4.10
N TYR A 618 -3.80 -27.07 4.52
CA TYR A 618 -3.70 -28.18 5.46
C TYR A 618 -4.50 -29.39 4.97
N ASN A 619 -3.90 -30.56 5.16
CA ASN A 619 -4.54 -31.85 4.95
C ASN A 619 -4.65 -32.57 6.30
N GLY A 620 -5.86 -32.90 6.74
CA GLY A 620 -6.04 -33.75 7.92
C GLY A 620 -5.38 -35.15 7.76
N PRO A 621 -5.18 -35.91 8.86
CA PRO A 621 -4.50 -37.21 8.86
C PRO A 621 -4.98 -38.17 7.78
N LYS A 622 -6.30 -38.24 7.61
CA LYS A 622 -6.95 -39.05 6.58
C LYS A 622 -7.59 -38.19 5.50
N CYS A 623 -7.00 -37.05 5.15
CA CYS A 623 -7.49 -36.14 4.11
C CYS A 623 -6.39 -35.75 3.11
N GLY A 624 -5.48 -36.68 2.80
CA GLY A 624 -4.40 -36.46 1.82
C GLY A 624 -3.07 -36.01 2.41
N ALA A 625 -2.89 -36.06 3.74
CA ALA A 625 -1.59 -35.80 4.37
C ALA A 625 -0.55 -36.85 3.95
N SER A 626 0.65 -36.41 3.56
CA SER A 626 1.76 -37.31 3.18
C SER A 626 2.46 -37.93 4.40
N CYS A 627 2.37 -37.26 5.55
CA CYS A 627 2.92 -37.67 6.83
C CYS A 627 1.90 -37.49 7.97
N PRO A 628 0.91 -38.39 8.12
CA PRO A 628 -0.11 -38.26 9.16
C PRO A 628 0.43 -38.38 10.60
N ASP A 629 1.63 -38.94 10.75
CA ASP A 629 2.37 -39.08 12.01
C ASP A 629 3.15 -37.83 12.44
N HIS A 630 3.33 -36.84 11.56
CA HIS A 630 4.08 -35.61 11.85
C HIS A 630 3.31 -34.38 11.36
N LEU A 631 2.94 -33.52 12.31
CA LEU A 631 2.26 -32.25 12.06
C LEU A 631 2.98 -31.40 11.02
N HIS A 632 2.28 -31.04 9.95
CA HIS A 632 2.76 -30.10 8.95
C HIS A 632 1.62 -29.33 8.29
N LEU A 633 1.88 -28.05 8.01
CA LEU A 633 1.13 -27.27 7.02
C LEU A 633 1.87 -27.34 5.68
N GLN A 634 1.24 -26.84 4.62
CA GLN A 634 1.89 -26.62 3.33
C GLN A 634 1.60 -25.20 2.88
N ALA A 635 2.47 -24.65 2.04
CA ALA A 635 2.25 -23.32 1.48
C ALA A 635 2.82 -23.24 0.06
N GLY A 636 2.40 -22.24 -0.72
CA GLY A 636 2.96 -22.05 -2.05
C GLY A 636 2.32 -20.90 -2.80
N THR A 637 2.59 -20.86 -4.11
CA THR A 637 2.10 -19.79 -5.00
C THR A 637 0.59 -19.59 -4.87
N SER A 638 0.17 -18.37 -4.52
CA SER A 638 -1.23 -17.97 -4.43
C SER A 638 -1.81 -17.57 -5.80
N GLY A 639 -3.14 -17.58 -5.93
CA GLY A 639 -3.87 -17.11 -7.11
C GLY A 639 -3.97 -18.10 -8.28
N ILE A 640 -3.37 -19.29 -8.17
CA ILE A 640 -3.30 -20.25 -9.29
C ILE A 640 -4.36 -21.36 -9.23
N VAL A 641 -4.94 -21.65 -8.06
CA VAL A 641 -5.95 -22.71 -7.93
C VAL A 641 -7.33 -22.23 -8.39
N PRO A 642 -8.17 -23.11 -8.97
CA PRO A 642 -9.47 -22.70 -9.53
C PRO A 642 -10.43 -22.04 -8.53
N LEU A 643 -10.41 -22.44 -7.25
CA LEU A 643 -11.17 -21.78 -6.19
C LEU A 643 -10.85 -20.27 -6.10
N GLN A 644 -9.57 -19.90 -6.08
CA GLN A 644 -9.12 -18.51 -6.01
C GLN A 644 -9.45 -17.75 -7.30
N LYS A 645 -9.22 -18.37 -8.47
CA LYS A 645 -9.54 -17.75 -9.78
C LYS A 645 -11.02 -17.44 -9.96
N GLN A 646 -11.89 -18.23 -9.32
CA GLN A 646 -13.34 -18.04 -9.36
C GLN A 646 -13.88 -17.32 -8.13
N TRP A 647 -13.02 -16.78 -7.25
CA TRP A 647 -13.45 -16.20 -5.98
C TRP A 647 -14.45 -15.05 -6.17
N ALA A 648 -14.26 -14.20 -7.17
CA ALA A 648 -15.20 -13.12 -7.50
C ALA A 648 -16.61 -13.61 -7.87
N ARG A 649 -16.73 -14.83 -8.41
CA ARG A 649 -18.03 -15.49 -8.67
C ARG A 649 -18.59 -16.09 -7.38
N LEU A 650 -17.77 -16.89 -6.69
CA LEU A 650 -18.20 -17.65 -5.50
C LEU A 650 -18.59 -16.74 -4.32
N SER A 651 -17.94 -15.59 -4.19
CA SER A 651 -18.24 -14.60 -3.15
C SER A 651 -19.63 -13.95 -3.28
N ARG A 652 -20.25 -13.99 -4.47
CA ARG A 652 -21.57 -13.37 -4.72
C ARG A 652 -22.75 -14.16 -4.18
N SER A 653 -22.56 -15.45 -3.88
CA SER A 653 -23.62 -16.37 -3.44
C SER A 653 -23.31 -17.06 -2.10
N LEU A 654 -22.51 -16.40 -1.26
CA LEU A 654 -22.21 -16.87 0.08
C LEU A 654 -23.47 -16.86 0.95
N HIS A 655 -23.73 -17.97 1.63
CA HIS A 655 -24.77 -18.06 2.64
C HIS A 655 -24.16 -17.83 4.04
N ARG A 656 -24.26 -16.60 4.53
CA ARG A 656 -23.70 -16.21 5.84
C ARG A 656 -24.40 -16.95 6.99
N ILE A 657 -23.62 -17.66 7.80
CA ILE A 657 -24.10 -18.48 8.93
C ILE A 657 -23.99 -17.69 10.24
N VAL A 658 -22.80 -17.15 10.54
CA VAL A 658 -22.52 -16.38 11.75
C VAL A 658 -21.76 -15.13 11.37
N LYS A 659 -22.23 -13.97 11.79
CA LYS A 659 -21.48 -12.72 11.73
C LYS A 659 -20.86 -12.44 13.10
N LEU A 660 -19.54 -12.22 13.13
CA LEU A 660 -18.80 -11.83 14.34
C LEU A 660 -18.73 -10.31 14.45
N ASN A 661 -18.37 -9.66 13.35
CA ASN A 661 -18.39 -8.20 13.15
C ASN A 661 -18.44 -7.90 11.64
N ASP A 662 -18.23 -6.63 11.27
CA ASP A 662 -18.45 -6.13 9.91
C ASP A 662 -17.49 -6.70 8.87
N CYS A 663 -16.32 -7.16 9.31
CA CYS A 663 -15.29 -7.72 8.46
C CYS A 663 -15.01 -9.21 8.75
N GLU A 664 -15.71 -9.82 9.71
CA GLU A 664 -15.44 -11.18 10.17
C GLU A 664 -16.71 -12.02 10.26
N ASP A 665 -16.77 -13.10 9.48
CA ASP A 665 -17.93 -14.00 9.43
C ASP A 665 -17.56 -15.45 9.05
N ILE A 666 -18.51 -16.34 9.38
CA ILE A 666 -18.58 -17.73 8.92
C ILE A 666 -19.69 -17.80 7.87
N SER A 667 -19.34 -18.24 6.67
CA SER A 667 -20.27 -18.38 5.54
C SER A 667 -20.19 -19.77 4.91
N ALA A 668 -21.28 -20.27 4.32
CA ALA A 668 -21.27 -21.46 3.48
C ALA A 668 -21.08 -21.08 2.00
N ILE A 669 -20.24 -21.85 1.29
CA ILE A 669 -20.04 -21.74 -0.15
C ILE A 669 -20.90 -22.82 -0.82
N ASN A 670 -22.03 -22.41 -1.40
CA ASN A 670 -23.01 -23.33 -1.98
C ASN A 670 -22.82 -23.56 -3.49
N ASP A 671 -22.29 -22.58 -4.22
CA ASP A 671 -22.11 -22.65 -5.69
C ASP A 671 -20.74 -23.20 -6.11
N TYR A 672 -20.25 -24.15 -5.33
CA TYR A 672 -19.00 -24.89 -5.58
C TYR A 672 -19.29 -26.38 -5.74
N VAL A 673 -18.35 -27.13 -6.34
CA VAL A 673 -18.54 -28.55 -6.68
C VAL A 673 -18.93 -29.44 -5.48
N CYS A 674 -18.49 -29.06 -4.28
CA CYS A 674 -18.86 -29.69 -3.02
C CYS A 674 -19.07 -28.61 -1.93
N PRO A 675 -19.85 -28.90 -0.87
CA PRO A 675 -20.10 -27.94 0.20
C PRO A 675 -18.80 -27.57 0.95
N ALA A 676 -18.60 -26.27 1.17
CA ALA A 676 -17.45 -25.74 1.92
C ALA A 676 -17.87 -24.60 2.85
N LEU A 677 -17.04 -24.32 3.85
CA LEU A 677 -17.22 -23.21 4.81
C LEU A 677 -16.12 -22.18 4.60
N LEU A 678 -16.48 -20.91 4.62
CA LEU A 678 -15.57 -19.77 4.58
C LEU A 678 -15.48 -19.14 5.97
N LEU A 679 -14.26 -18.92 6.44
CA LEU A 679 -13.96 -17.96 7.50
C LEU A 679 -13.32 -16.74 6.84
N ARG A 680 -14.00 -15.59 6.92
CA ARG A 680 -13.43 -14.30 6.51
C ARG A 680 -12.96 -13.60 7.78
N SER A 681 -11.70 -13.18 7.85
CA SER A 681 -11.11 -12.60 9.07
C SER A 681 -10.16 -11.45 8.78
N ARG A 682 -10.08 -10.46 9.67
CA ARG A 682 -9.07 -9.38 9.67
C ARG A 682 -8.19 -9.38 10.92
N SER A 683 -8.51 -10.21 11.91
CA SER A 683 -7.75 -10.36 13.14
C SER A 683 -7.54 -11.82 13.50
N GLU A 684 -6.40 -12.12 14.15
CA GLU A 684 -6.13 -13.46 14.69
C GLU A 684 -7.21 -13.89 15.70
N LYS A 685 -7.70 -12.93 16.50
CA LYS A 685 -8.72 -13.19 17.53
C LYS A 685 -10.04 -13.64 16.90
N GLY A 686 -10.52 -12.91 15.90
CA GLY A 686 -11.74 -13.26 15.17
C GLY A 686 -11.60 -14.60 14.46
N PHE A 687 -10.48 -14.80 13.75
CA PHE A 687 -10.15 -16.08 13.12
C PHE A 687 -10.19 -17.26 14.11
N ARG A 688 -9.53 -17.13 15.26
CA ARG A 688 -9.49 -18.16 16.31
C ARG A 688 -10.89 -18.52 16.80
N GLN A 689 -11.73 -17.52 17.05
CA GLN A 689 -13.10 -17.72 17.53
C GLN A 689 -13.94 -18.47 16.49
N MET A 690 -13.93 -18.01 15.24
CA MET A 690 -14.70 -18.62 14.17
C MET A 690 -14.22 -20.02 13.81
N PHE A 691 -12.90 -20.24 13.79
CA PHE A 691 -12.32 -21.55 13.56
C PHE A 691 -12.74 -22.53 14.64
N LYS A 692 -12.71 -22.13 15.92
CA LYS A 692 -13.18 -22.96 17.03
C LYS A 692 -14.66 -23.36 16.88
N THR A 693 -15.54 -22.41 16.55
CA THR A 693 -16.96 -22.68 16.32
C THR A 693 -17.17 -23.68 15.19
N VAL A 694 -16.47 -23.54 14.05
CA VAL A 694 -16.56 -24.52 12.96
C VAL A 694 -15.98 -25.87 13.39
N TYR A 695 -14.81 -25.89 14.03
CA TYR A 695 -14.14 -27.11 14.45
C TYR A 695 -14.99 -27.96 15.40
N ASP A 696 -15.63 -27.34 16.39
CA ASP A 696 -16.48 -28.03 17.37
C ASP A 696 -17.82 -28.50 16.77
N ALA A 697 -18.28 -27.85 15.68
CA ALA A 697 -19.48 -28.25 14.97
C ALA A 697 -19.29 -29.39 13.97
N LEU A 698 -18.05 -29.71 13.60
CA LEU A 698 -17.76 -30.77 12.64
C LEU A 698 -17.82 -32.16 13.28
N PRO A 699 -18.37 -33.17 12.57
CA PRO A 699 -18.44 -34.53 13.09
C PRO A 699 -17.03 -35.17 13.15
N VAL A 700 -16.70 -35.76 14.30
CA VAL A 700 -15.51 -36.60 14.46
C VAL A 700 -15.89 -38.06 14.21
N GLN A 701 -15.22 -38.71 13.27
CA GLN A 701 -15.49 -40.12 12.96
C GLN A 701 -14.88 -41.05 14.01
N LYS A 702 -15.43 -42.26 14.11
CA LYS A 702 -14.90 -43.29 15.00
C LYS A 702 -13.44 -43.60 14.63
N ASP A 703 -12.57 -43.61 15.62
CA ASP A 703 -11.13 -43.85 15.49
C ASP A 703 -10.31 -42.70 14.85
N GLU A 704 -10.90 -41.49 14.72
CA GLU A 704 -10.17 -40.26 14.35
C GLU A 704 -9.89 -39.36 15.55
N THR A 705 -8.78 -38.63 15.51
CA THR A 705 -8.35 -37.69 16.56
C THR A 705 -8.86 -36.26 16.34
N GLU A 706 -9.32 -35.94 15.13
CA GLU A 706 -9.91 -34.65 14.76
C GLU A 706 -11.00 -34.81 13.71
N PRO A 707 -11.87 -33.80 13.51
CA PRO A 707 -12.79 -33.82 12.38
C PRO A 707 -12.00 -33.85 11.06
N MET A 708 -12.42 -34.70 10.14
CA MET A 708 -11.77 -34.84 8.84
C MET A 708 -12.03 -33.57 8.01
N MET A 709 -10.96 -32.86 7.63
CA MET A 709 -11.07 -31.63 6.84
C MET A 709 -9.83 -31.35 5.98
N ASN A 710 -10.03 -30.58 4.92
CA ASN A 710 -8.97 -29.85 4.22
C ASN A 710 -9.17 -28.35 4.43
N ILE A 711 -8.08 -27.60 4.49
CA ILE A 711 -8.12 -26.14 4.66
C ILE A 711 -7.25 -25.50 3.58
N ILE A 712 -7.70 -24.39 3.00
CA ILE A 712 -6.90 -23.51 2.15
C ILE A 712 -7.16 -22.06 2.56
N ALA A 713 -6.11 -21.27 2.69
CA ALA A 713 -6.19 -19.88 3.13
C ALA A 713 -5.25 -18.97 2.33
N TRP A 714 -5.69 -17.73 2.08
CA TRP A 714 -4.92 -16.72 1.37
C TRP A 714 -5.36 -15.29 1.76
N ARG A 715 -4.54 -14.29 1.40
CA ARG A 715 -4.87 -12.87 1.55
C ARG A 715 -5.69 -12.35 0.37
N ASN A 716 -6.70 -11.55 0.67
CA ASN A 716 -7.51 -10.83 -0.30
C ASN A 716 -7.68 -9.38 0.19
N GLY A 717 -6.78 -8.49 -0.23
CA GLY A 717 -6.65 -7.15 0.36
C GLY A 717 -6.27 -7.23 1.84
N GLU A 718 -7.04 -6.58 2.70
CA GLU A 718 -6.82 -6.60 4.15
C GLU A 718 -7.36 -7.87 4.84
N GLU A 719 -8.07 -8.73 4.11
CA GLU A 719 -8.76 -9.89 4.67
C GLU A 719 -7.98 -11.19 4.44
N THR A 720 -8.04 -12.08 5.43
CA THR A 720 -7.60 -13.47 5.31
C THR A 720 -8.82 -14.33 5.10
N LEU A 721 -8.89 -14.99 3.95
CA LEU A 721 -9.95 -15.93 3.58
C LEU A 721 -9.46 -17.34 3.88
N THR A 722 -10.20 -18.08 4.70
CA THR A 722 -9.90 -19.49 5.00
C THR A 722 -11.08 -20.35 4.62
N VAL A 723 -10.91 -21.18 3.60
CA VAL A 723 -11.92 -22.13 3.15
C VAL A 723 -11.64 -23.51 3.75
N ILE A 724 -12.63 -24.05 4.45
CA ILE A 724 -12.62 -25.36 5.07
C ILE A 724 -13.52 -26.27 4.24
N PHE A 725 -12.99 -27.41 3.83
CA PHE A 725 -13.73 -28.49 3.18
C PHE A 725 -13.92 -29.64 4.19
N PRO A 726 -15.09 -29.77 4.82
CA PRO A 726 -15.43 -30.92 5.65
C PRO A 726 -15.42 -32.21 4.84
N ARG A 727 -14.73 -33.23 5.35
CA ARG A 727 -14.51 -34.49 4.64
C ARG A 727 -15.31 -35.62 5.27
N LYS A 728 -15.74 -36.55 4.42
CA LYS A 728 -16.38 -37.81 4.80
C LYS A 728 -15.48 -39.01 4.58
N ASN A 729 -14.74 -39.04 3.48
CA ASN A 729 -13.93 -40.18 3.09
C ASN A 729 -12.47 -39.77 2.88
N HIS A 730 -11.56 -40.68 3.23
CA HIS A 730 -10.14 -40.50 2.94
C HIS A 730 -9.87 -40.51 1.44
N ARG A 731 -10.39 -41.53 0.77
CA ARG A 731 -10.29 -41.75 -0.68
C ARG A 731 -11.70 -42.04 -1.23
N PRO A 732 -12.00 -41.62 -2.47
CA PRO A 732 -13.23 -42.02 -3.15
C PRO A 732 -13.24 -43.53 -3.41
N ALA A 733 -14.42 -44.13 -3.58
CA ALA A 733 -14.58 -45.57 -3.82
C ALA A 733 -13.94 -46.02 -5.14
N CYS A 734 -13.78 -45.09 -6.10
CA CYS A 734 -13.09 -45.38 -7.35
C CYS A 734 -11.56 -45.53 -7.17
N TYR A 735 -10.97 -45.12 -6.04
CA TYR A 735 -9.53 -45.33 -5.81
C TYR A 735 -9.21 -46.83 -5.67
N PRO A 736 -8.17 -47.36 -6.35
CA PRO A 736 -7.06 -46.66 -7.00
C PRO A 736 -7.20 -46.41 -8.52
N SER A 737 -8.39 -46.56 -9.13
CA SER A 737 -8.59 -46.35 -10.57
C SER A 737 -9.89 -45.59 -10.86
N PRO A 738 -9.83 -44.25 -11.08
CA PRO A 738 -8.61 -43.43 -11.22
C PRO A 738 -7.84 -43.24 -9.90
N MET A 739 -6.51 -43.08 -10.00
CA MET A 739 -5.59 -42.97 -8.87
C MET A 739 -5.53 -41.54 -8.32
N VAL A 740 -6.66 -41.03 -7.84
CA VAL A 740 -6.81 -39.69 -7.26
C VAL A 740 -7.18 -39.80 -5.78
N SER A 741 -6.38 -39.19 -4.91
CA SER A 741 -6.59 -39.14 -3.47
C SER A 741 -6.68 -37.67 -3.05
N PRO A 742 -7.87 -37.04 -3.07
CA PRO A 742 -8.00 -35.60 -2.95
C PRO A 742 -7.40 -35.04 -1.66
N GLY A 743 -6.45 -34.11 -1.78
CA GLY A 743 -5.99 -33.21 -0.72
C GLY A 743 -6.57 -31.81 -0.90
N ALA A 744 -6.05 -30.82 -0.17
CA ALA A 744 -6.57 -29.45 -0.14
C ALA A 744 -6.49 -28.76 -1.51
N LEU A 745 -5.45 -29.01 -2.30
CA LEU A 745 -5.33 -28.47 -3.66
C LEU A 745 -6.36 -29.08 -4.61
N ASP A 746 -6.59 -30.40 -4.52
CA ASP A 746 -7.64 -31.08 -5.29
C ASP A 746 -9.03 -30.57 -4.90
N MET A 747 -9.29 -30.42 -3.60
CA MET A 747 -10.54 -29.84 -3.07
C MET A 747 -10.73 -28.38 -3.49
N ALA A 748 -9.65 -27.62 -3.71
CA ALA A 748 -9.67 -26.28 -4.28
C ALA A 748 -9.75 -26.26 -5.82
N GLY A 749 -9.89 -27.43 -6.45
CA GLY A 749 -10.15 -27.62 -7.87
C GLY A 749 -8.92 -27.91 -8.73
N LEU A 750 -7.70 -27.95 -8.16
CA LEU A 750 -6.48 -28.36 -8.86
C LEU A 750 -6.24 -29.86 -8.63
N ILE A 751 -6.86 -30.69 -9.45
CA ILE A 751 -6.84 -32.14 -9.32
C ILE A 751 -5.55 -32.71 -9.91
N ILE A 752 -4.82 -33.46 -9.09
CA ILE A 752 -3.55 -34.05 -9.48
C ILE A 752 -3.75 -35.49 -9.93
N THR A 753 -3.40 -35.78 -11.19
CA THR A 753 -3.47 -37.11 -11.77
C THR A 753 -2.05 -37.66 -11.96
N PRO A 754 -1.59 -38.63 -11.16
CA PRO A 754 -0.23 -39.16 -11.32
C PRO A 754 -0.08 -40.10 -12.52
N GLN A 755 -1.18 -40.63 -13.05
CA GLN A 755 -1.19 -41.47 -14.24
C GLN A 755 -1.72 -40.69 -15.44
N GLU A 756 -1.06 -40.84 -16.59
CA GLU A 756 -1.43 -40.18 -17.83
C GLU A 756 -2.80 -40.65 -18.35
N SER A 757 -3.13 -41.93 -18.17
CA SER A 757 -4.43 -42.50 -18.53
C SER A 757 -5.57 -41.83 -17.79
N ASP A 758 -5.41 -41.56 -16.49
CA ASP A 758 -6.40 -40.86 -15.68
C ASP A 758 -6.56 -39.43 -16.18
N PHE A 759 -5.45 -38.72 -16.43
CA PHE A 759 -5.47 -37.37 -17.01
C PHE A 759 -6.25 -37.31 -18.33
N ASN A 760 -5.98 -38.24 -19.24
CA ASN A 760 -6.59 -38.25 -20.57
C ASN A 760 -8.08 -38.58 -20.51
N THR A 761 -8.48 -39.54 -19.66
CA THR A 761 -9.84 -40.08 -19.61
C THR A 761 -10.79 -39.39 -18.64
N MET A 762 -10.26 -38.60 -17.68
CA MET A 762 -11.07 -37.91 -16.65
C MET A 762 -12.07 -36.93 -17.27
N THR A 763 -13.37 -37.14 -17.01
CA THR A 763 -14.43 -36.22 -17.44
C THR A 763 -14.74 -35.18 -16.36
N SER A 764 -15.46 -34.11 -16.71
CA SER A 764 -15.98 -33.11 -15.76
C SER A 764 -16.80 -33.78 -14.65
N GLN A 765 -17.71 -34.68 -15.04
CA GLN A 765 -18.57 -35.41 -14.12
C GLN A 765 -17.78 -36.31 -13.16
N THR A 766 -16.85 -37.13 -13.68
CA THR A 766 -16.03 -38.02 -12.84
C THR A 766 -15.18 -37.23 -11.84
N ALA A 767 -14.57 -36.12 -12.29
CA ALA A 767 -13.79 -35.24 -11.42
C ALA A 767 -14.64 -34.62 -10.31
N ALA A 768 -15.84 -34.15 -10.65
CA ALA A 768 -16.76 -33.58 -9.68
C ALA A 768 -17.27 -34.62 -8.67
N ASP A 769 -17.57 -35.84 -9.13
CA ASP A 769 -18.03 -36.93 -8.28
C ASP A 769 -16.96 -37.39 -7.28
N ILE A 770 -15.69 -37.43 -7.69
CA ILE A 770 -14.55 -37.69 -6.79
C ILE A 770 -14.53 -36.68 -5.62
N LEU A 771 -14.71 -35.39 -5.91
CA LEU A 771 -14.70 -34.34 -4.89
C LEU A 771 -15.95 -34.40 -3.99
N ARG A 772 -17.13 -34.63 -4.57
CA ARG A 772 -18.40 -34.79 -3.82
C ARG A 772 -18.38 -36.00 -2.90
N GLU A 773 -17.84 -37.13 -3.36
CA GLU A 773 -17.73 -38.36 -2.56
C GLU A 773 -16.75 -38.20 -1.39
N ALA A 774 -15.71 -37.41 -1.60
CA ALA A 774 -14.69 -37.11 -0.60
C ALA A 774 -15.21 -36.17 0.50
N ALA A 775 -16.08 -35.20 0.16
CA ALA A 775 -16.65 -34.21 1.05
C ALA A 775 -17.88 -34.71 1.84
N LEU A 776 -18.34 -33.93 2.82
CA LEU A 776 -19.68 -34.12 3.40
C LEU A 776 -20.77 -33.86 2.35
N SER A 777 -21.86 -34.64 2.40
CA SER A 777 -23.04 -34.37 1.58
C SER A 777 -23.73 -33.07 2.00
N GLN A 778 -24.54 -32.49 1.12
CA GLN A 778 -25.30 -31.26 1.42
C GLN A 778 -26.17 -31.40 2.69
N LYS A 779 -26.84 -32.54 2.88
CA LYS A 779 -27.64 -32.85 4.07
C LYS A 779 -26.80 -32.97 5.36
N GLU A 780 -25.57 -33.47 5.27
CA GLU A 780 -24.65 -33.51 6.41
C GLU A 780 -24.11 -32.12 6.73
N MET A 781 -23.80 -31.33 5.70
CA MET A 781 -23.39 -29.94 5.85
C MET A 781 -24.49 -29.08 6.47
N GLU A 782 -25.76 -29.25 6.10
CA GLU A 782 -26.90 -28.55 6.72
C GLU A 782 -26.98 -28.78 8.23
N LYS A 783 -26.62 -29.98 8.71
CA LYS A 783 -26.54 -30.27 10.16
C LYS A 783 -25.41 -29.50 10.83
N VAL A 784 -24.23 -29.44 10.19
CA VAL A 784 -23.08 -28.67 10.67
C VAL A 784 -23.45 -27.18 10.70
N ILE A 785 -24.06 -26.65 9.64
CA ILE A 785 -24.55 -25.26 9.58
C ILE A 785 -25.54 -24.99 10.72
N THR A 786 -26.47 -25.91 10.96
CA THR A 786 -27.45 -25.81 12.05
C THR A 786 -26.78 -25.83 13.42
N GLN A 787 -25.70 -26.61 13.60
CA GLN A 787 -24.94 -26.66 14.85
C GLN A 787 -24.14 -25.36 15.07
N ILE A 788 -23.45 -24.87 14.03
CA ILE A 788 -22.77 -23.56 14.03
C ILE A 788 -23.76 -22.44 14.37
N ALA A 789 -24.96 -22.45 13.78
CA ALA A 789 -26.01 -21.49 14.08
C ALA A 789 -26.66 -21.72 15.46
N GLY A 790 -26.71 -22.97 15.93
CA GLY A 790 -27.39 -23.42 17.15
C GLY A 790 -26.61 -23.19 18.44
N GLU A 791 -25.29 -22.99 18.37
CA GLU A 791 -24.49 -22.50 19.51
C GLU A 791 -24.88 -21.07 19.94
N LYS A 792 -25.77 -20.39 19.20
CA LYS A 792 -26.41 -19.11 19.58
C LYS A 792 -27.79 -19.24 20.24
N LYS A 793 -28.15 -20.39 20.82
CA LYS A 793 -29.40 -20.50 21.62
C LYS A 793 -29.28 -20.18 23.12
N ASN A 794 -28.19 -19.51 23.51
CA ASN A 794 -28.02 -18.90 24.83
C ASN A 794 -27.73 -17.39 24.77
N ASP A 795 -28.10 -16.71 23.69
CA ASP A 795 -27.99 -15.25 23.56
C ASP A 795 -29.32 -14.55 23.86
N ASP A 796 -29.99 -14.92 24.96
CA ASP A 796 -31.03 -14.08 25.57
C ASP A 796 -30.42 -12.85 26.29
N GLU A 797 -29.13 -12.56 26.07
CA GLU A 797 -28.40 -11.45 26.70
C GLU A 797 -27.83 -10.38 25.74
N ASN A 798 -27.89 -10.54 24.42
CA ASN A 798 -27.23 -9.58 23.50
C ASN A 798 -28.02 -8.30 23.16
N LEU A 799 -29.13 -8.05 23.85
CA LEU A 799 -29.78 -6.72 23.85
C LEU A 799 -29.52 -5.94 25.15
N LYS A 800 -28.66 -6.42 26.06
CA LYS A 800 -28.24 -5.64 27.22
C LYS A 800 -26.96 -4.88 26.89
N TYR A 801 -27.05 -3.59 26.65
CA TYR A 801 -25.85 -2.77 26.68
C TYR A 801 -25.45 -2.55 28.15
N GLU A 802 -24.24 -2.96 28.54
CA GLU A 802 -23.72 -2.72 29.90
C GLU A 802 -23.53 -1.22 30.21
N LYS A 803 -23.44 -0.38 29.16
CA LYS A 803 -23.25 1.07 29.20
C LYS A 803 -24.07 1.74 28.09
N VAL A 804 -24.37 3.02 28.22
CA VAL A 804 -25.05 3.81 27.17
C VAL A 804 -24.28 3.72 25.84
N PRO A 805 -24.93 3.32 24.72
CA PRO A 805 -24.31 3.25 23.40
C PRO A 805 -23.84 4.62 22.90
N HIS A 806 -22.91 4.63 21.94
CA HIS A 806 -22.44 5.84 21.27
C HIS A 806 -22.89 5.85 19.81
N VAL A 807 -23.00 7.05 19.24
CA VAL A 807 -23.39 7.31 17.84
C VAL A 807 -22.36 8.22 17.17
N THR A 808 -22.10 7.96 15.90
CA THR A 808 -21.31 8.82 15.01
C THR A 808 -22.23 9.58 14.05
N VAL A 809 -22.17 10.92 14.05
CA VAL A 809 -23.06 11.79 13.27
C VAL A 809 -22.26 12.63 12.28
N GLY A 810 -22.53 12.48 10.99
CA GLY A 810 -21.95 13.34 9.95
C GLY A 810 -22.57 14.73 9.95
N ILE A 811 -21.76 15.79 10.15
CA ILE A 811 -22.23 17.17 10.28
C ILE A 811 -22.13 17.93 8.94
N ILE A 812 -20.94 18.03 8.37
CA ILE A 812 -20.68 18.77 7.13
C ILE A 812 -19.50 18.15 6.37
N SER A 813 -19.49 18.28 5.04
CA SER A 813 -18.36 17.92 4.19
C SER A 813 -17.95 19.08 3.28
N GLY A 814 -16.66 19.36 3.16
CA GLY A 814 -16.13 20.45 2.36
C GLY A 814 -14.62 20.33 2.08
N GLU A 815 -14.11 21.14 1.16
CA GLU A 815 -12.66 21.24 0.89
C GLU A 815 -11.90 21.86 2.07
N GLU A 816 -12.57 22.72 2.83
CA GLU A 816 -12.04 23.37 4.03
C GLU A 816 -13.13 23.45 5.09
N ILE A 817 -12.83 23.05 6.33
CA ILE A 817 -13.74 23.14 7.48
C ILE A 817 -13.06 23.93 8.59
N ARG A 818 -13.76 24.95 9.09
CA ARG A 818 -13.34 25.79 10.22
C ARG A 818 -14.15 25.42 11.45
N PHE A 819 -13.48 25.29 12.58
CA PHE A 819 -14.12 24.94 13.85
C PHE A 819 -13.34 25.47 15.04
N SER A 820 -14.03 25.64 16.16
CA SER A 820 -13.50 26.19 17.40
C SER A 820 -13.67 25.18 18.53
N LEU A 821 -12.57 24.86 19.24
CA LEU A 821 -12.60 24.00 20.42
C LEU A 821 -12.84 24.87 21.67
N ASN A 822 -14.08 24.86 22.17
CA ASN A 822 -14.52 25.72 23.29
C ASN A 822 -14.00 25.25 24.67
N SER A 823 -13.27 24.14 24.69
CA SER A 823 -12.68 23.51 25.88
C SER A 823 -11.40 22.75 25.48
N PRO A 824 -10.55 22.30 26.42
CA PRO A 824 -9.37 21.49 26.09
C PRO A 824 -9.72 20.14 25.48
N TYR A 825 -9.27 19.89 24.26
CA TYR A 825 -9.33 18.59 23.57
C TYR A 825 -7.93 18.02 23.38
N VAL A 826 -7.81 16.70 23.33
CA VAL A 826 -6.57 16.00 23.02
C VAL A 826 -6.61 15.53 21.58
N ALA A 827 -5.59 15.90 20.80
CA ALA A 827 -5.35 15.41 19.45
C ALA A 827 -3.86 15.10 19.28
N LYS A 828 -3.52 13.91 18.77
CA LYS A 828 -2.13 13.43 18.58
C LYS A 828 -1.22 13.56 19.82
N GLY A 829 -1.80 13.45 21.01
CA GLY A 829 -1.07 13.53 22.29
C GLY A 829 -0.90 14.94 22.85
N GLU A 830 -1.34 15.96 22.13
CA GLU A 830 -1.28 17.37 22.55
C GLU A 830 -2.66 17.88 22.98
N THR A 831 -2.68 18.83 23.92
CA THR A 831 -3.91 19.51 24.35
C THR A 831 -4.11 20.78 23.53
N ILE A 832 -5.22 20.83 22.79
CA ILE A 832 -5.57 21.89 21.83
C ILE A 832 -6.84 22.61 22.30
N VAL A 833 -6.90 23.92 22.09
CA VAL A 833 -8.03 24.81 22.38
C VAL A 833 -8.13 25.91 21.32
N GLY A 834 -9.32 26.48 21.12
CA GLY A 834 -9.54 27.62 20.23
C GLY A 834 -9.76 27.24 18.76
N GLU A 835 -9.60 28.24 17.89
CA GLU A 835 -9.85 28.16 16.44
C GLU A 835 -8.91 27.19 15.72
N GLN A 836 -9.46 26.36 14.84
CA GLN A 836 -8.77 25.36 14.04
C GLN A 836 -9.34 25.31 12.62
N THR A 837 -8.49 24.92 11.67
CA THR A 837 -8.88 24.73 10.27
C THR A 837 -8.29 23.44 9.74
N VAL A 838 -9.10 22.63 9.07
CA VAL A 838 -8.66 21.46 8.30
C VAL A 838 -8.98 21.65 6.83
N LYS A 839 -8.09 21.16 5.95
CA LYS A 839 -8.28 21.23 4.49
C LYS A 839 -8.07 19.86 3.84
N HIS A 840 -8.71 19.63 2.72
CA HIS A 840 -8.42 18.49 1.86
C HIS A 840 -7.15 18.77 1.03
N SER A 841 -6.24 17.80 0.95
CA SER A 841 -4.99 17.86 0.16
C SER A 841 -4.71 16.47 -0.42
N GLU A 842 -4.77 16.30 -1.75
CA GLU A 842 -4.38 15.06 -2.45
C GLU A 842 -4.91 13.73 -1.83
N GLY A 843 -6.14 13.72 -1.31
CA GLY A 843 -6.74 12.54 -0.66
C GLY A 843 -6.45 12.38 0.84
N SER A 844 -5.79 13.36 1.46
CA SER A 844 -5.47 13.45 2.89
C SER A 844 -6.08 14.72 3.54
N ILE A 845 -6.00 14.80 4.87
CA ILE A 845 -6.44 15.94 5.69
C ILE A 845 -5.21 16.74 6.09
N LEU A 846 -5.09 17.97 5.60
CA LEU A 846 -4.07 18.91 6.01
C LEU A 846 -4.52 19.64 7.29
N TRP A 847 -3.74 19.51 8.37
CA TRP A 847 -3.95 20.22 9.63
C TRP A 847 -2.60 20.65 10.22
N ASN A 848 -2.45 21.95 10.53
CA ASN A 848 -1.21 22.54 11.06
C ASN A 848 0.05 22.19 10.24
N GLY A 849 -0.07 22.13 8.91
CA GLY A 849 1.05 21.86 7.99
C GLY A 849 1.43 20.39 7.82
N ASN A 850 0.71 19.47 8.46
CA ASN A 850 0.92 18.03 8.34
C ASN A 850 -0.29 17.34 7.71
N GLU A 851 -0.04 16.25 6.99
CA GLU A 851 -1.07 15.45 6.35
C GLU A 851 -1.50 14.24 7.19
N TYR A 852 -2.80 14.01 7.28
CA TYR A 852 -3.40 12.94 8.07
C TYR A 852 -4.42 12.16 7.25
N ARG A 853 -4.45 10.84 7.41
CA ARG A 853 -5.55 10.01 6.88
C ARG A 853 -6.84 10.17 7.69
N GLU A 854 -6.69 10.32 9.00
CA GLU A 854 -7.78 10.57 9.94
C GLU A 854 -7.28 11.46 11.10
N LEU A 855 -8.14 12.38 11.55
CA LEU A 855 -7.84 13.30 12.63
C LEU A 855 -8.98 13.35 13.65
N SER A 856 -8.67 13.07 14.92
CA SER A 856 -9.66 12.96 16.00
C SER A 856 -9.29 13.88 17.16
N PHE A 857 -10.28 14.63 17.64
CA PHE A 857 -10.24 15.50 18.79
C PHE A 857 -11.16 14.91 19.88
N VAL A 858 -10.56 14.49 20.99
CA VAL A 858 -11.27 13.88 22.12
C VAL A 858 -11.24 14.81 23.33
N PRO A 859 -12.33 15.03 24.08
CA PRO A 859 -12.31 15.86 25.28
C PRO A 859 -11.21 15.44 26.27
N GLY A 860 -10.40 16.39 26.73
CA GLY A 860 -9.37 16.13 27.75
C GLY A 860 -9.97 15.89 29.15
N LYS A 861 -9.30 15.11 30.00
CA LYS A 861 -9.69 14.97 31.42
C LYS A 861 -9.44 16.29 32.14
N ALA A 862 -10.42 17.18 32.17
CA ALA A 862 -10.32 18.40 32.96
C ALA A 862 -10.41 18.06 34.45
N GLU A 863 -9.29 18.20 35.18
CA GLU A 863 -9.34 18.33 36.62
C GLU A 863 -10.06 19.66 36.95
N SER A 864 -11.24 19.56 37.59
CA SER A 864 -11.94 20.61 38.35
C SER A 864 -12.98 21.56 37.69
N SER A 865 -13.33 21.47 36.41
CA SER A 865 -14.41 22.34 35.85
C SER A 865 -15.75 21.61 35.67
N LYS A 866 -16.83 22.19 36.23
CA LYS A 866 -18.25 21.78 36.02
C LYS A 866 -18.76 22.05 34.58
N VAL A 867 -17.88 22.29 33.62
CA VAL A 867 -18.24 22.69 32.25
C VAL A 867 -18.00 21.50 31.33
N GLU A 868 -19.08 20.99 30.74
CA GLU A 868 -19.01 19.92 29.73
C GLU A 868 -18.31 20.44 28.47
N ALA A 869 -17.32 19.68 27.98
CA ALA A 869 -16.55 20.05 26.80
C ALA A 869 -17.44 20.14 25.55
N SER A 870 -17.20 21.17 24.73
CA SER A 870 -17.91 21.40 23.48
C SER A 870 -16.99 21.97 22.39
N PHE A 871 -17.43 21.86 21.15
CA PHE A 871 -16.81 22.47 19.99
C PHE A 871 -17.86 23.11 19.08
N THR A 872 -17.46 24.13 18.33
CA THR A 872 -18.32 24.85 17.39
C THR A 872 -17.83 24.61 15.97
N ILE A 873 -18.71 24.22 15.05
CA ILE A 873 -18.42 24.20 13.61
C ILE A 873 -19.05 25.43 12.97
N HIS A 874 -18.27 26.14 12.16
CA HIS A 874 -18.74 27.31 11.42
C HIS A 874 -19.34 26.91 10.07
N ASP A 875 -20.22 27.76 9.54
CA ASP A 875 -20.81 27.61 8.21
C ASP A 875 -21.55 26.27 7.98
N VAL A 876 -22.29 25.77 8.99
CA VAL A 876 -23.08 24.54 8.84
C VAL A 876 -24.37 24.83 8.08
N THR A 877 -24.55 24.23 6.90
CA THR A 877 -25.79 24.33 6.13
C THR A 877 -26.93 23.61 6.83
N ILE A 878 -28.03 24.31 7.09
CA ILE A 878 -29.28 23.72 7.60
C ILE A 878 -30.36 23.77 6.54
N GLY A 879 -31.18 22.71 6.44
CA GLY A 879 -32.26 22.63 5.46
C GLY A 879 -31.75 22.43 4.04
N VAL A 880 -30.81 21.50 3.85
CA VAL A 880 -30.14 21.26 2.57
C VAL A 880 -31.19 20.86 1.52
N ASN A 881 -31.27 21.60 0.41
CA ASN A 881 -32.31 21.46 -0.63
C ASN A 881 -33.74 21.82 -0.21
N PHE A 882 -33.93 22.57 0.88
CA PHE A 882 -35.21 23.18 1.26
C PHE A 882 -35.20 24.70 1.03
N HIS A 883 -36.39 25.30 0.89
CA HIS A 883 -36.55 26.72 0.58
C HIS A 883 -36.11 27.70 1.69
N TRP A 884 -35.69 27.19 2.85
CA TRP A 884 -35.21 27.94 4.01
C TRP A 884 -33.73 27.67 4.32
N GLU A 885 -32.99 27.09 3.36
CA GLU A 885 -31.56 26.79 3.47
C GLU A 885 -30.76 28.01 3.93
N ARG A 886 -29.92 27.84 4.97
CA ARG A 886 -29.04 28.89 5.50
C ARG A 886 -27.82 28.31 6.19
N LEU A 887 -26.78 29.12 6.35
CA LEU A 887 -25.59 28.79 7.12
C LEU A 887 -25.75 29.27 8.56
N GLU A 888 -25.55 28.39 9.53
CA GLU A 888 -25.57 28.70 10.96
C GLU A 888 -24.32 28.12 11.65
N GLU A 889 -23.83 28.82 12.68
CA GLU A 889 -22.82 28.24 13.57
C GLU A 889 -23.49 27.25 14.53
N GLN A 890 -22.95 26.04 14.63
CA GLN A 890 -23.51 25.01 15.50
C GLN A 890 -22.49 24.52 16.52
N THR A 891 -22.91 24.47 17.78
CA THR A 891 -22.11 23.97 18.89
C THR A 891 -22.54 22.55 19.25
N PHE A 892 -21.58 21.64 19.39
CA PHE A 892 -21.79 20.23 19.68
C PHE A 892 -21.01 19.80 20.93
N LYS A 893 -21.44 18.70 21.55
CA LYS A 893 -20.74 18.02 22.64
C LYS A 893 -20.05 16.76 22.12
N GLY A 894 -19.16 16.19 22.94
CA GLY A 894 -18.48 14.93 22.62
C GLY A 894 -17.23 15.14 21.79
N SER A 895 -16.82 14.11 21.05
CA SER A 895 -15.60 14.10 20.23
C SER A 895 -15.90 14.56 18.80
N LEU A 896 -14.88 15.11 18.13
CA LEU A 896 -14.92 15.53 16.74
C LEU A 896 -13.86 14.76 15.94
N ARG A 897 -14.26 14.12 14.85
CA ARG A 897 -13.39 13.35 13.97
C ARG A 897 -13.52 13.83 12.53
N PHE A 898 -12.42 13.83 11.80
CA PHE A 898 -12.35 14.18 10.38
C PHE A 898 -11.82 13.01 9.56
N VAL A 899 -12.47 12.76 8.43
CA VAL A 899 -12.09 11.73 7.44
C VAL A 899 -12.22 12.30 6.03
N VAL A 900 -11.47 11.76 5.06
CA VAL A 900 -11.65 12.10 3.64
C VAL A 900 -12.66 11.15 3.01
N HIS A 901 -13.68 11.71 2.37
CA HIS A 901 -14.69 10.94 1.63
C HIS A 901 -15.14 11.71 0.39
N GLU A 902 -15.16 11.03 -0.76
CA GLU A 902 -15.50 11.61 -2.07
C GLU A 902 -14.72 12.90 -2.41
N GLY A 903 -13.42 12.94 -2.06
CA GLY A 903 -12.56 14.09 -2.34
C GLY A 903 -12.84 15.32 -1.49
N LYS A 904 -13.56 15.19 -0.35
CA LYS A 904 -13.81 16.26 0.62
C LYS A 904 -13.46 15.79 2.03
N VAL A 905 -13.16 16.73 2.93
CA VAL A 905 -13.07 16.44 4.37
C VAL A 905 -14.48 16.40 4.94
N CYS A 906 -14.82 15.36 5.70
CA CYS A 906 -16.10 15.20 6.40
C CYS A 906 -15.89 15.32 7.92
N ALA A 907 -16.66 16.19 8.57
CA ALA A 907 -16.71 16.34 10.03
C ALA A 907 -17.74 15.40 10.65
N ILE A 908 -17.30 14.56 11.58
CA ILE A 908 -18.10 13.54 12.27
C ILE A 908 -18.06 13.80 13.77
N ASN A 909 -19.23 13.89 14.40
CA ASN A 909 -19.36 14.03 15.85
C ASN A 909 -19.67 12.69 16.51
N GLU A 910 -18.92 12.36 17.56
CA GLU A 910 -19.11 11.12 18.34
C GLU A 910 -19.55 11.44 19.77
N LEU A 911 -20.72 10.93 20.16
CA LEU A 911 -21.37 11.22 21.44
C LEU A 911 -22.25 10.05 21.92
N SER A 912 -22.73 10.14 23.16
CA SER A 912 -23.67 9.16 23.69
C SER A 912 -25.03 9.27 23.01
N VAL A 913 -25.76 8.15 22.89
CA VAL A 913 -27.12 8.14 22.33
C VAL A 913 -28.06 9.09 23.11
N GLU A 914 -27.92 9.20 24.43
CA GLU A 914 -28.78 10.05 25.25
C GLU A 914 -28.50 11.56 25.02
N ASP A 915 -27.24 11.94 24.80
CA ASP A 915 -26.88 13.32 24.44
C ASP A 915 -27.38 13.68 23.03
N TYR A 916 -27.29 12.75 22.09
CA TYR A 916 -27.84 12.90 20.75
C TYR A 916 -29.35 13.12 20.77
N LEU A 917 -30.10 12.31 21.54
CA LEU A 917 -31.56 12.43 21.65
C LEU A 917 -32.00 13.79 22.23
N THR A 918 -31.19 14.36 23.14
CA THR A 918 -31.48 15.67 23.72
C THR A 918 -31.50 16.76 22.64
N SER A 919 -30.60 16.70 21.66
CA SER A 919 -30.56 17.60 20.50
C SER A 919 -31.69 17.33 19.51
N VAL A 920 -31.92 16.05 19.17
CA VAL A 920 -32.95 15.66 18.20
C VAL A 920 -34.34 16.06 18.66
N ILE A 921 -34.73 15.71 19.88
CA ILE A 921 -36.08 16.02 20.37
C ILE A 921 -36.30 17.54 20.45
N SER A 922 -35.28 18.30 20.85
CA SER A 922 -35.34 19.77 20.92
C SER A 922 -35.37 20.44 19.54
N SER A 923 -35.04 19.71 18.47
CA SER A 923 -35.03 20.22 17.09
C SER A 923 -36.25 19.77 16.28
N GLU A 924 -36.76 18.57 16.55
CA GLU A 924 -37.94 17.97 15.90
C GLU A 924 -39.26 18.44 16.49
N MET A 925 -39.28 18.86 17.76
CA MET A 925 -40.51 19.24 18.47
C MET A 925 -40.33 20.49 19.32
N SER A 926 -41.45 21.13 19.66
CA SER A 926 -41.44 22.22 20.62
C SER A 926 -41.11 21.72 22.03
N ALA A 927 -40.20 22.41 22.71
CA ALA A 927 -39.80 22.10 24.08
C ALA A 927 -40.92 22.29 25.13
N THR A 928 -42.07 22.87 24.73
CA THR A 928 -43.29 23.04 25.53
C THR A 928 -44.33 21.93 25.33
N SER A 929 -43.98 20.88 24.57
CA SER A 929 -44.85 19.71 24.36
C SER A 929 -45.19 18.97 25.66
N SER A 930 -46.32 18.25 25.66
CA SER A 930 -46.69 17.40 26.80
C SER A 930 -45.60 16.36 27.11
N LEU A 931 -45.42 16.03 28.40
CA LEU A 931 -44.38 15.10 28.84
C LEU A 931 -44.52 13.71 28.20
N GLU A 932 -45.75 13.21 28.05
CA GLU A 932 -46.00 11.89 27.46
C GLU A 932 -45.69 11.87 25.96
N LEU A 933 -45.90 12.98 25.24
CA LEU A 933 -45.48 13.12 23.85
C LEU A 933 -43.95 13.13 23.71
N LEU A 934 -43.25 13.86 24.58
CA LEU A 934 -41.78 13.89 24.61
C LEU A 934 -41.17 12.52 24.94
N LYS A 935 -41.79 11.76 25.85
CA LYS A 935 -41.40 10.38 26.15
C LYS A 935 -41.60 9.44 24.97
N ALA A 936 -42.76 9.50 24.31
CA ALA A 936 -43.02 8.72 23.12
C ALA A 936 -41.98 9.03 22.03
N HIS A 937 -41.67 10.31 21.83
CA HIS A 937 -40.66 10.73 20.86
C HIS A 937 -39.24 10.25 21.23
N ALA A 938 -38.88 10.25 22.52
CA ALA A 938 -37.58 9.73 22.96
C ALA A 938 -37.41 8.24 22.64
N VAL A 939 -38.45 7.43 22.90
CA VAL A 939 -38.42 5.98 22.64
C VAL A 939 -38.36 5.70 21.14
N ILE A 940 -39.16 6.36 20.29
CA ILE A 940 -39.10 6.13 18.83
C ILE A 940 -37.76 6.60 18.25
N SER A 941 -37.26 7.76 18.67
CA SER A 941 -35.99 8.28 18.15
C SER A 941 -34.82 7.36 18.53
N ARG A 942 -34.82 6.83 19.76
CA ARG A 942 -33.82 5.85 20.22
C ARG A 942 -33.92 4.53 19.46
N SER A 943 -35.14 4.01 19.29
CA SER A 943 -35.38 2.74 18.60
C SER A 943 -34.94 2.83 17.14
N TRP A 944 -35.33 3.91 16.47
CA TRP A 944 -34.92 4.19 15.11
C TRP A 944 -33.39 4.28 15.02
N LEU A 945 -32.74 5.09 15.87
CA LEU A 945 -31.28 5.26 15.86
C LEU A 945 -30.53 3.95 16.12
N LEU A 946 -30.95 3.16 17.10
CA LEU A 946 -30.28 1.90 17.37
C LEU A 946 -30.52 0.86 16.27
N ALA A 947 -31.71 0.87 15.65
CA ALA A 947 -31.93 0.12 14.43
C ALA A 947 -31.00 0.62 13.30
N GLN A 948 -30.71 1.93 13.19
CA GLN A 948 -29.76 2.49 12.21
C GLN A 948 -28.35 1.95 12.42
N ILE A 949 -27.85 2.09 13.64
CA ILE A 949 -26.52 1.62 14.05
C ILE A 949 -26.40 0.11 13.81
N GLN A 950 -27.37 -0.67 14.26
CA GLN A 950 -27.37 -2.12 14.06
C GLN A 950 -27.38 -2.51 12.58
N HIS A 951 -28.12 -1.78 11.75
CA HIS A 951 -28.19 -2.04 10.31
C HIS A 951 -26.90 -1.64 9.58
N ARG A 952 -26.31 -0.47 9.86
CA ARG A 952 -25.04 -0.04 9.27
C ARG A 952 -23.93 -1.04 9.58
N HIS A 953 -23.81 -1.45 10.85
CA HIS A 953 -22.91 -2.52 11.22
C HIS A 953 -23.26 -3.76 10.39
N SER A 954 -24.49 -4.26 10.43
CA SER A 954 -24.96 -5.41 9.64
C SER A 954 -24.59 -5.37 8.13
N SER A 955 -24.61 -4.18 7.51
CA SER A 955 -24.39 -3.91 6.08
C SER A 955 -22.94 -3.61 5.65
N GLN A 956 -21.99 -3.29 6.55
CA GLN A 956 -20.59 -3.00 6.20
C GLN A 956 -19.78 -4.21 5.64
N GLY A 957 -20.44 -5.34 5.35
CA GLY A 957 -19.91 -6.50 4.63
C GLY A 957 -20.61 -6.80 3.29
N GLN A 958 -21.50 -5.92 2.82
CA GLN A 958 -22.13 -5.93 1.50
C GLN A 958 -21.82 -4.59 0.81
N SER A 959 -20.82 -4.53 -0.06
CA SER A 959 -20.68 -3.38 -0.97
C SER A 959 -20.70 -3.86 -2.42
N ALA A 960 -21.80 -3.49 -3.10
CA ALA A 960 -22.12 -3.52 -4.53
C ALA A 960 -23.32 -4.41 -4.86
N GLY A 961 -24.55 -3.92 -4.62
CA GLY A 961 -25.72 -4.56 -5.22
C GLY A 961 -27.11 -4.05 -4.85
N PHE A 962 -27.31 -3.30 -3.77
CA PHE A 962 -28.63 -2.72 -3.47
C PHE A 962 -28.69 -1.29 -4.01
N PHE A 963 -28.95 -1.13 -5.30
CA PHE A 963 -29.33 0.20 -5.75
C PHE A 963 -30.65 0.55 -5.04
N SER A 964 -30.65 1.61 -4.23
CA SER A 964 -31.85 2.26 -3.66
C SER A 964 -32.76 2.87 -4.74
N PHE A 965 -32.51 2.52 -6.00
CA PHE A 965 -33.33 2.84 -7.14
C PHE A 965 -33.33 1.72 -8.20
N ILE A 966 -34.47 1.55 -8.87
CA ILE A 966 -34.62 0.80 -10.11
C ILE A 966 -34.87 1.83 -11.20
N LYS A 967 -33.93 2.00 -12.13
CA LYS A 967 -34.10 2.86 -13.31
C LYS A 967 -34.15 1.99 -14.58
N LYS A 968 -35.28 2.01 -15.26
CA LYS A 968 -35.51 1.46 -16.60
C LYS A 968 -35.88 2.60 -17.54
N ASP A 969 -35.90 2.34 -18.85
CA ASP A 969 -36.18 3.35 -19.88
C ASP A 969 -37.52 4.09 -19.71
N ASN A 970 -38.48 3.47 -19.01
CA ASN A 970 -39.83 4.01 -18.77
C ASN A 970 -40.23 4.04 -17.28
N GLU A 971 -39.29 3.82 -16.35
CA GLU A 971 -39.60 3.67 -14.93
C GLU A 971 -38.42 4.08 -14.05
N LEU A 972 -38.69 4.90 -13.03
CA LEU A 972 -37.78 5.18 -11.90
C LEU A 972 -38.51 4.85 -10.61
N ILE A 973 -38.08 3.83 -9.89
CA ILE A 973 -38.51 3.55 -8.52
C ILE A 973 -37.32 3.86 -7.65
N ARG A 974 -37.35 4.93 -6.86
CA ARG A 974 -36.26 5.26 -5.94
C ARG A 974 -36.81 5.47 -4.55
N TRP A 975 -36.22 4.82 -3.56
CA TRP A 975 -36.48 5.11 -2.16
C TRP A 975 -35.17 5.57 -1.54
N TYR A 976 -35.27 6.45 -0.54
CA TYR A 976 -34.11 6.88 0.21
C TYR A 976 -34.08 6.07 1.48
N ASP A 977 -33.11 5.18 1.55
CA ASP A 977 -32.77 4.46 2.77
C ASP A 977 -31.25 4.38 2.90
N ARG A 978 -30.84 4.06 4.13
CA ARG A 978 -29.54 3.85 4.81
C ARG A 978 -28.22 3.55 4.08
N GLU A 979 -28.13 3.56 2.75
CA GLU A 979 -26.86 3.29 2.03
C GLU A 979 -26.05 4.54 1.65
N ASP A 980 -26.58 5.74 1.89
CA ASP A 980 -25.90 7.00 1.55
C ASP A 980 -24.73 7.33 2.52
N HIS A 981 -24.67 6.70 3.70
CA HIS A 981 -23.70 7.02 4.75
C HIS A 981 -22.75 5.86 5.03
N THR A 982 -21.59 5.83 4.35
CA THR A 982 -20.59 4.77 4.53
C THR A 982 -19.69 5.00 5.74
N ILE A 983 -19.45 6.27 6.09
CA ILE A 983 -18.42 6.71 7.05
C ILE A 983 -18.94 7.13 8.45
N PHE A 984 -20.25 7.32 8.64
CA PHE A 984 -20.90 7.63 9.93
C PHE A 984 -22.29 6.95 10.05
N ASP A 985 -22.87 6.90 11.26
CA ASP A 985 -24.12 6.16 11.53
C ASP A 985 -25.36 6.88 11.00
N VAL A 986 -25.43 8.20 11.19
CA VAL A 986 -26.53 9.06 10.75
C VAL A 986 -26.01 10.45 10.35
N CYS A 987 -26.71 11.18 9.48
CA CYS A 987 -26.38 12.59 9.20
C CYS A 987 -27.17 13.54 10.10
N ALA A 988 -26.69 14.78 10.21
CA ALA A 988 -27.30 15.84 11.03
C ALA A 988 -28.58 16.48 10.42
N ASP A 989 -28.97 16.09 9.20
CA ASP A 989 -30.04 16.71 8.40
C ASP A 989 -31.37 15.94 8.47
N ASP A 990 -32.44 16.54 7.92
CA ASP A 990 -33.82 16.01 7.89
C ASP A 990 -33.94 14.66 7.16
N HIS A 991 -32.91 14.24 6.42
CA HIS A 991 -32.80 12.90 5.84
C HIS A 991 -32.79 11.79 6.90
N CYS A 992 -32.13 12.01 8.04
CA CYS A 992 -32.02 11.05 9.14
C CYS A 992 -32.94 11.47 10.30
N GLN A 993 -32.44 12.36 11.15
CA GLN A 993 -33.16 13.04 12.22
C GLN A 993 -32.46 14.37 12.42
N ARG A 994 -33.22 15.43 12.67
CA ARG A 994 -32.68 16.78 12.77
C ARG A 994 -31.81 16.94 14.01
N TYR A 995 -30.48 16.94 13.84
CA TYR A 995 -29.50 17.04 14.92
C TYR A 995 -28.70 18.35 14.80
N GLN A 996 -29.02 19.35 15.63
CA GLN A 996 -28.44 20.71 15.54
C GLN A 996 -27.53 21.08 16.72
N GLY A 997 -26.99 20.07 17.40
CA GLY A 997 -26.18 20.22 18.59
C GLY A 997 -26.90 20.86 19.79
N ILE A 998 -26.19 21.63 20.60
CA ILE A 998 -26.68 22.33 21.80
C ILE A 998 -26.97 23.82 21.58
N THR A 999 -26.89 24.27 20.32
CA THR A 999 -27.13 25.66 19.91
C THR A 999 -28.54 26.13 20.26
N LYS A 1000 -29.53 25.24 20.18
CA LYS A 1000 -30.91 25.47 20.64
C LYS A 1000 -31.03 25.15 22.14
N GLN A 1001 -31.72 26.01 22.89
CA GLN A 1001 -31.94 25.80 24.33
C GLN A 1001 -32.66 24.47 24.59
N THR A 1002 -31.99 23.57 25.30
CA THR A 1002 -32.59 22.31 25.76
C THR A 1002 -33.40 22.59 27.02
N SER A 1003 -34.72 22.36 26.99
CA SER A 1003 -35.56 22.57 28.17
C SER A 1003 -35.35 21.45 29.21
N ALA A 1004 -35.56 21.78 30.48
CA ALA A 1004 -35.54 20.79 31.55
C ALA A 1004 -36.60 19.67 31.34
N HIS A 1005 -37.70 19.98 30.63
CA HIS A 1005 -38.75 19.02 30.31
C HIS A 1005 -38.28 17.93 29.32
N VAL A 1006 -37.50 18.28 28.30
CA VAL A 1006 -36.94 17.30 27.35
C VAL A 1006 -35.97 16.35 28.05
N ARG A 1007 -35.06 16.89 28.89
CA ARG A 1007 -34.12 16.07 29.66
C ARG A 1007 -34.83 15.12 30.61
N GLU A 1008 -35.92 15.57 31.23
CA GLU A 1008 -36.72 14.73 32.12
C GLU A 1008 -37.44 13.59 31.37
N ALA A 1009 -37.98 13.86 30.17
CA ALA A 1009 -38.59 12.83 29.32
C ALA A 1009 -37.59 11.74 28.92
N ILE A 1010 -36.40 12.15 28.46
CA ILE A 1010 -35.30 11.26 28.10
C ILE A 1010 -34.86 10.42 29.30
N ARG A 1011 -34.65 11.06 30.46
CA ARG A 1011 -34.28 10.38 31.71
C ARG A 1011 -35.33 9.36 32.15
N GLN A 1012 -36.62 9.68 32.06
CA GLN A 1012 -37.69 8.74 32.44
C GLN A 1012 -37.81 7.54 31.49
N THR A 1013 -37.37 7.67 30.24
CA THR A 1013 -37.42 6.62 29.21
C THR A 1013 -36.03 6.08 28.84
N GLN A 1014 -35.02 6.33 29.69
CA GLN A 1014 -33.64 5.99 29.40
C GLN A 1014 -33.50 4.50 29.09
N GLY A 1015 -32.88 4.18 27.95
CA GLY A 1015 -32.70 2.82 27.47
C GLY A 1015 -33.97 2.10 27.02
N GLU A 1016 -35.14 2.76 26.97
CA GLU A 1016 -36.37 2.16 26.44
C GLU A 1016 -36.44 2.27 24.92
N ILE A 1017 -36.73 1.15 24.27
CA ILE A 1017 -36.89 1.01 22.81
C ILE A 1017 -38.13 0.17 22.47
N LEU A 1018 -38.56 0.25 21.22
CA LEU A 1018 -39.56 -0.61 20.61
C LEU A 1018 -38.88 -1.83 20.00
N MET A 1019 -39.40 -3.01 20.34
CA MET A 1019 -38.98 -4.30 19.85
C MET A 1019 -40.17 -5.04 19.24
N SER A 1020 -39.94 -5.82 18.19
CA SER A 1020 -40.93 -6.73 17.63
C SER A 1020 -40.29 -8.10 17.47
N GLY A 1021 -40.58 -9.02 18.41
CA GLY A 1021 -39.79 -10.25 18.53
C GLY A 1021 -38.36 -9.92 18.95
N ASP A 1022 -37.39 -10.37 18.16
CA ASP A 1022 -35.96 -10.17 18.42
C ASP A 1022 -35.36 -8.97 17.63
N GLU A 1023 -36.18 -8.22 16.89
CA GLU A 1023 -35.77 -7.08 16.07
C GLU A 1023 -36.08 -5.73 16.75
N ILE A 1024 -35.12 -4.80 16.78
CA ILE A 1024 -35.36 -3.39 17.15
C ILE A 1024 -36.22 -2.74 16.06
N CYS A 1025 -37.35 -2.15 16.44
CA CYS A 1025 -38.25 -1.54 15.48
C CYS A 1025 -37.61 -0.32 14.80
N ASP A 1026 -37.61 -0.30 13.46
CA ASP A 1026 -37.41 0.90 12.64
C ASP A 1026 -38.57 1.89 12.86
N ALA A 1027 -38.50 2.67 13.93
CA ALA A 1027 -39.59 3.49 14.44
C ALA A 1027 -39.73 4.82 13.67
N ARG A 1028 -40.16 4.76 12.41
CA ARG A 1028 -40.44 5.92 11.54
C ARG A 1028 -41.63 6.75 12.07
N PHE A 1029 -41.65 8.04 11.80
CA PHE A 1029 -42.73 8.96 12.20
C PHE A 1029 -42.91 10.11 11.20
N SER A 1030 -44.08 10.74 11.17
CA SER A 1030 -44.38 11.87 10.27
C SER A 1030 -45.32 12.90 10.90
N LYS A 1031 -45.36 14.13 10.36
CA LYS A 1031 -46.16 15.24 10.90
C LYS A 1031 -47.65 14.90 10.99
N CYS A 1032 -48.27 14.48 9.89
CA CYS A 1032 -49.70 14.13 9.84
C CYS A 1032 -49.96 12.96 8.88
N CYS A 1033 -50.59 11.88 9.34
CA CYS A 1033 -50.87 10.73 8.48
C CYS A 1033 -52.07 10.94 7.53
N GLY A 1034 -52.97 11.88 7.81
CA GLY A 1034 -54.16 12.17 6.99
C GLY A 1034 -55.37 11.27 7.31
N GLY A 1035 -55.46 10.75 8.53
CA GLY A 1035 -56.57 9.92 9.05
C GLY A 1035 -56.23 8.44 9.16
N VAL A 1036 -55.23 7.95 8.41
CA VAL A 1036 -54.80 6.55 8.42
C VAL A 1036 -53.28 6.49 8.16
N THR A 1037 -52.54 5.67 8.91
CA THR A 1037 -51.10 5.46 8.69
C THR A 1037 -50.83 4.48 7.54
N GLU A 1038 -49.63 4.54 6.96
CA GLU A 1038 -49.21 3.73 5.81
C GLU A 1038 -48.26 2.59 6.21
N GLU A 1039 -48.14 1.60 5.35
CA GLU A 1039 -47.20 0.48 5.49
C GLU A 1039 -45.80 0.81 4.92
N TYR A 1040 -44.74 0.27 5.54
CA TYR A 1040 -43.33 0.50 5.16
C TYR A 1040 -43.06 0.36 3.65
N ARG A 1041 -43.57 -0.72 3.05
CA ARG A 1041 -43.30 -1.11 1.65
C ARG A 1041 -43.69 -0.09 0.57
N TYR A 1042 -44.62 0.82 0.87
CA TYR A 1042 -45.06 1.81 -0.11
C TYR A 1042 -44.15 3.04 -0.16
N CYS A 1043 -43.38 3.29 0.90
CA CYS A 1043 -42.45 4.40 1.02
C CYS A 1043 -40.98 3.98 0.82
N TRP A 1044 -40.61 2.79 1.31
CA TRP A 1044 -39.23 2.24 1.26
C TRP A 1044 -39.18 0.89 0.54
N GLU A 1045 -38.24 0.02 0.89
CA GLU A 1045 -38.11 -1.33 0.31
C GLU A 1045 -39.42 -2.10 0.36
N ASN A 1046 -39.67 -2.97 -0.63
CA ASN A 1046 -40.88 -3.80 -0.72
C ASN A 1046 -40.94 -4.95 0.32
N ILE A 1047 -40.58 -4.66 1.57
CA ILE A 1047 -40.59 -5.58 2.70
C ILE A 1047 -41.75 -5.26 3.64
N ASN A 1048 -42.34 -6.30 4.20
CA ASN A 1048 -43.36 -6.14 5.22
C ASN A 1048 -42.70 -6.07 6.60
N LYS A 1049 -42.94 -4.98 7.34
CA LYS A 1049 -42.54 -4.84 8.74
C LYS A 1049 -43.80 -5.04 9.60
N PRO A 1050 -43.88 -6.11 10.42
CA PRO A 1050 -45.10 -6.48 11.14
C PRO A 1050 -45.57 -5.44 12.16
N TYR A 1051 -44.68 -4.51 12.53
CA TYR A 1051 -44.92 -3.38 13.43
C TYR A 1051 -45.17 -2.04 12.74
N LEU A 1052 -45.03 -1.94 11.41
CA LEU A 1052 -45.37 -0.75 10.61
C LEU A 1052 -46.53 -1.07 9.68
N VAL A 1053 -47.68 -1.33 10.29
CA VAL A 1053 -48.94 -1.61 9.61
C VAL A 1053 -49.84 -0.38 9.58
N SER A 1054 -50.79 -0.37 8.64
CA SER A 1054 -51.78 0.71 8.55
C SER A 1054 -52.76 0.69 9.72
N VAL A 1055 -52.93 1.84 10.38
CA VAL A 1055 -53.78 2.07 11.55
C VAL A 1055 -54.63 3.32 11.33
N ALA A 1056 -55.92 3.25 11.67
CA ALA A 1056 -56.79 4.42 11.68
C ALA A 1056 -56.41 5.36 12.82
N ASP A 1057 -56.20 6.63 12.49
CA ASP A 1057 -55.83 7.69 13.43
C ASP A 1057 -56.93 8.77 13.47
N PRO A 1058 -57.91 8.64 14.37
CA PRO A 1058 -58.97 9.62 14.51
C PRO A 1058 -58.51 10.92 15.20
N TYR A 1059 -57.25 11.02 15.61
CA TYR A 1059 -56.70 12.13 16.40
C TYR A 1059 -55.96 13.16 15.55
N CYS A 1060 -55.52 12.81 14.34
CA CYS A 1060 -54.69 13.67 13.50
C CYS A 1060 -55.42 14.83 12.79
N ASN A 1061 -56.76 14.90 12.88
CA ASN A 1061 -57.53 16.06 12.41
C ASN A 1061 -57.86 16.99 13.58
N THR A 1062 -57.03 18.01 13.80
CA THR A 1062 -57.25 19.01 14.85
C THR A 1062 -57.01 20.41 14.34
N HIS A 1063 -57.80 21.36 14.84
CA HIS A 1063 -57.64 22.80 14.62
C HIS A 1063 -57.24 23.52 15.91
N ASP A 1064 -56.93 22.78 16.98
CA ASP A 1064 -56.51 23.35 18.26
C ASP A 1064 -55.08 23.89 18.14
N THR A 1065 -54.95 25.21 18.10
CA THR A 1065 -53.68 25.92 17.96
C THR A 1065 -52.71 25.66 19.11
N LYS A 1066 -53.21 25.31 20.31
CA LYS A 1066 -52.35 24.95 21.45
C LYS A 1066 -51.68 23.60 21.23
N VAL A 1067 -52.41 22.63 20.66
CA VAL A 1067 -51.87 21.30 20.33
C VAL A 1067 -50.94 21.38 19.12
N LEU A 1068 -51.33 22.13 18.10
CA LEU A 1068 -50.52 22.30 16.88
C LEU A 1068 -49.16 22.95 17.18
N ARG A 1069 -49.08 23.91 18.11
CA ARG A 1069 -47.80 24.51 18.57
C ARG A 1069 -46.85 23.54 19.28
N GLN A 1070 -47.31 22.35 19.68
CA GLN A 1070 -46.42 21.32 20.23
C GLN A 1070 -45.60 20.62 19.13
N VAL A 1071 -46.16 20.53 17.92
CA VAL A 1071 -45.59 19.77 16.81
C VAL A 1071 -45.08 20.67 15.67
N LEU A 1072 -45.71 21.81 15.43
CA LEU A 1072 -45.37 22.75 14.36
C LEU A 1072 -44.48 23.87 14.91
N ASN A 1073 -43.26 23.95 14.39
CA ASN A 1073 -42.31 25.04 14.69
C ASN A 1073 -42.78 26.37 14.10
N ASP A 1074 -42.20 27.50 14.52
CA ASP A 1074 -42.69 28.86 14.23
C ASP A 1074 -42.97 29.14 12.74
N TYR A 1075 -42.19 28.56 11.83
CA TYR A 1075 -42.34 28.72 10.37
C TYR A 1075 -43.38 27.76 9.74
N ASP A 1076 -43.74 26.66 10.41
CA ASP A 1076 -44.75 25.69 9.92
C ASP A 1076 -46.17 26.03 10.41
N GLN A 1077 -46.30 26.95 11.38
CA GLN A 1077 -47.60 27.32 11.98
C GLN A 1077 -48.53 28.08 11.03
N GLU A 1078 -48.01 28.60 9.91
CA GLU A 1078 -48.80 29.26 8.87
C GLU A 1078 -49.57 28.26 7.99
N THR A 1079 -49.18 26.98 7.99
CA THR A 1079 -49.84 25.92 7.22
C THR A 1079 -51.07 25.39 7.95
N GLN A 1080 -52.27 25.74 7.47
CA GLN A 1080 -53.55 25.33 8.11
C GLN A 1080 -54.26 24.17 7.39
N ASP A 1081 -53.85 23.82 6.18
CA ASP A 1081 -54.50 22.84 5.28
C ASP A 1081 -53.78 21.49 5.24
N PHE A 1082 -52.86 21.20 6.17
CA PHE A 1082 -52.05 19.98 6.14
C PHE A 1082 -52.85 18.66 6.22
N TYR A 1083 -54.07 18.67 6.78
CA TYR A 1083 -54.91 17.47 6.88
C TYR A 1083 -55.62 17.16 5.55
N GLU A 1084 -56.12 18.20 4.87
CA GLU A 1084 -56.77 18.17 3.56
C GLU A 1084 -56.34 19.42 2.77
N TRP A 1085 -55.61 19.22 1.67
CA TRP A 1085 -55.00 20.29 0.89
C TRP A 1085 -55.35 20.16 -0.60
N GLU A 1086 -55.33 21.28 -1.32
CA GLU A 1086 -55.53 21.33 -2.77
C GLU A 1086 -54.39 22.09 -3.46
N VAL A 1087 -53.79 21.50 -4.49
CA VAL A 1087 -52.74 22.11 -5.31
C VAL A 1087 -53.13 22.03 -6.78
N ARG A 1088 -53.13 23.17 -7.47
CA ARG A 1088 -53.27 23.24 -8.94
C ARG A 1088 -51.88 23.33 -9.57
N ILE A 1089 -51.59 22.46 -10.52
CA ILE A 1089 -50.32 22.45 -11.24
C ILE A 1089 -50.54 22.32 -12.75
N SER A 1090 -49.97 23.24 -13.53
CA SER A 1090 -50.14 23.23 -14.98
C SER A 1090 -49.36 22.09 -15.64
N LYS A 1091 -49.87 21.58 -16.77
CA LYS A 1091 -49.19 20.55 -17.57
C LYS A 1091 -47.78 20.99 -18.00
N ALA A 1092 -47.61 22.29 -18.30
CA ALA A 1092 -46.30 22.88 -18.60
C ALA A 1092 -45.35 22.89 -17.40
N LYS A 1093 -45.86 23.15 -16.19
CA LYS A 1093 -45.03 23.14 -14.96
C LYS A 1093 -44.61 21.71 -14.58
N VAL A 1094 -45.48 20.72 -14.76
CA VAL A 1094 -45.10 19.30 -14.60
C VAL A 1094 -43.96 18.95 -15.56
N LYS A 1095 -44.06 19.36 -16.84
CA LYS A 1095 -42.98 19.17 -17.83
C LYS A 1095 -41.65 19.76 -17.32
N SER A 1096 -41.65 21.03 -16.89
CA SER A 1096 -40.40 21.68 -16.47
C SER A 1096 -39.80 21.03 -15.22
N LEU A 1097 -40.62 20.65 -14.24
CA LEU A 1097 -40.15 19.99 -13.03
C LEU A 1097 -39.52 18.62 -13.31
N LEU A 1098 -40.13 17.82 -14.20
CA LEU A 1098 -39.56 16.52 -14.59
C LEU A 1098 -38.24 16.68 -15.35
N MET A 1099 -38.12 17.73 -16.17
CA MET A 1099 -36.88 18.03 -16.89
C MET A 1099 -35.77 18.56 -15.97
N GLU A 1100 -36.11 19.42 -15.02
CA GLU A 1100 -35.15 20.00 -14.07
C GLU A 1100 -34.69 18.98 -13.02
N LYS A 1101 -35.63 18.27 -12.39
CA LYS A 1101 -35.34 17.42 -11.23
C LYS A 1101 -34.97 15.99 -11.58
N LEU A 1102 -35.50 15.46 -12.69
CA LEU A 1102 -35.27 14.08 -13.11
C LEU A 1102 -34.59 13.96 -14.48
N HIS A 1103 -34.34 15.08 -15.17
CA HIS A 1103 -33.79 15.11 -16.53
C HIS A 1103 -34.60 14.30 -17.54
N LEU A 1104 -35.94 14.31 -17.39
CA LEU A 1104 -36.87 13.57 -18.23
C LEU A 1104 -37.67 14.51 -19.15
N ASP A 1105 -37.40 14.45 -20.45
CA ASP A 1105 -38.30 15.04 -21.46
C ASP A 1105 -39.32 13.99 -21.93
N LEU A 1106 -40.61 14.30 -21.75
CA LEU A 1106 -41.74 13.46 -22.18
C LEU A 1106 -42.55 14.11 -23.31
N GLY A 1107 -42.10 15.26 -23.82
CA GLY A 1107 -42.92 16.13 -24.67
C GLY A 1107 -43.96 16.90 -23.84
N ASN A 1108 -45.12 17.22 -24.43
CA ASN A 1108 -46.19 17.89 -23.70
C ASN A 1108 -46.94 16.89 -22.82
N ILE A 1109 -47.19 17.24 -21.55
CA ILE A 1109 -47.85 16.33 -20.61
C ILE A 1109 -49.33 16.21 -20.97
N VAL A 1110 -49.79 14.97 -21.11
CA VAL A 1110 -51.15 14.62 -21.49
C VAL A 1110 -51.96 14.19 -20.26
N ALA A 1111 -51.42 13.29 -19.44
CA ALA A 1111 -52.12 12.72 -18.29
C ALA A 1111 -51.18 12.29 -17.15
N MET A 1112 -51.72 12.18 -15.93
CA MET A 1112 -51.07 11.52 -14.79
C MET A 1112 -52.00 10.46 -14.20
N GLU A 1113 -51.53 9.22 -14.18
CA GLU A 1113 -52.30 8.03 -13.80
C GLU A 1113 -51.68 7.35 -12.57
N PRO A 1114 -52.34 7.40 -11.40
CA PRO A 1114 -51.92 6.63 -10.23
C PRO A 1114 -52.07 5.13 -10.50
N LEU A 1115 -50.96 4.40 -10.58
CA LEU A 1115 -50.94 2.97 -10.88
C LEU A 1115 -51.08 2.10 -9.63
N GLU A 1116 -50.54 2.56 -8.50
CA GLU A 1116 -50.55 1.81 -7.25
C GLU A 1116 -50.70 2.75 -6.05
N ARG A 1117 -51.51 2.33 -5.07
CA ARG A 1117 -51.73 3.03 -3.81
C ARG A 1117 -51.60 2.08 -2.63
N GLY A 1118 -51.06 2.61 -1.54
CA GLY A 1118 -51.09 1.97 -0.23
C GLY A 1118 -52.43 2.16 0.49
N LYS A 1119 -52.53 1.64 1.71
CA LYS A 1119 -53.78 1.63 2.50
C LYS A 1119 -54.19 3.00 3.01
N SER A 1120 -53.24 3.93 3.17
CA SER A 1120 -53.53 5.33 3.52
C SER A 1120 -53.96 6.17 2.30
N GLY A 1121 -53.97 5.58 1.10
CA GLY A 1121 -54.24 6.27 -0.15
C GLY A 1121 -53.02 6.93 -0.80
N ARG A 1122 -51.84 6.86 -0.15
CA ARG A 1122 -50.56 7.32 -0.72
C ARG A 1122 -50.23 6.57 -1.99
N ILE A 1123 -49.91 7.32 -3.05
CA ILE A 1123 -49.48 6.74 -4.33
C ILE A 1123 -48.05 6.24 -4.16
N SER A 1124 -47.81 4.98 -4.49
CA SER A 1124 -46.47 4.35 -4.53
C SER A 1124 -45.95 4.20 -5.96
N ARG A 1125 -46.82 4.30 -6.98
CA ARG A 1125 -46.43 4.30 -8.40
C ARG A 1125 -47.34 5.25 -9.18
N LEU A 1126 -46.76 6.28 -9.78
CA LEU A 1126 -47.45 7.28 -10.60
C LEU A 1126 -46.90 7.26 -12.02
N LYS A 1127 -47.76 7.03 -13.02
CA LYS A 1127 -47.39 7.13 -14.42
C LYS A 1127 -47.71 8.51 -14.95
N VAL A 1128 -46.71 9.19 -15.50
CA VAL A 1128 -46.87 10.45 -16.24
C VAL A 1128 -46.79 10.15 -17.72
N ILE A 1129 -47.79 10.58 -18.48
CA ILE A 1129 -47.93 10.35 -19.92
C ILE A 1129 -47.70 11.67 -20.63
N GLY A 1130 -46.66 11.75 -21.45
CA GLY A 1130 -46.45 12.85 -22.39
C GLY A 1130 -46.65 12.42 -23.84
N THR A 1131 -46.64 13.38 -24.76
CA THR A 1131 -46.87 13.15 -26.20
C THR A 1131 -45.80 12.28 -26.86
N GLU A 1132 -44.59 12.24 -26.32
CA GLU A 1132 -43.48 11.48 -26.91
C GLU A 1132 -43.29 10.12 -26.25
N ARG A 1133 -43.47 10.06 -24.92
CA ARG A 1133 -43.35 8.82 -24.14
C ARG A 1133 -44.04 8.93 -22.78
N SER A 1134 -44.23 7.80 -22.14
CA SER A 1134 -44.72 7.72 -20.76
C SER A 1134 -43.63 7.27 -19.80
N PHE A 1135 -43.67 7.72 -18.56
CA PHE A 1135 -42.69 7.37 -17.54
C PHE A 1135 -43.36 7.14 -16.18
N THR A 1136 -42.92 6.11 -15.45
CA THR A 1136 -43.47 5.78 -14.12
C THR A 1136 -42.50 6.20 -13.02
N ILE A 1137 -42.97 7.00 -12.07
CA ILE A 1137 -42.24 7.42 -10.88
C ILE A 1137 -42.75 6.59 -9.70
N GLY A 1138 -41.86 5.90 -9.01
CA GLY A 1138 -42.17 5.03 -7.89
C GLY A 1138 -41.67 5.57 -6.56
N LYS A 1139 -42.36 5.18 -5.49
CA LYS A 1139 -42.21 5.55 -4.07
C LYS A 1139 -42.67 6.96 -3.73
N GLU A 1140 -43.13 7.11 -2.48
CA GLU A 1140 -43.85 8.29 -2.01
C GLU A 1140 -43.03 9.58 -2.12
N LEU A 1141 -41.77 9.55 -1.68
CA LEU A 1141 -40.93 10.75 -1.59
C LEU A 1141 -40.56 11.29 -2.96
N GLU A 1142 -40.21 10.40 -3.91
CA GLU A 1142 -39.85 10.81 -5.27
C GLU A 1142 -41.02 11.43 -6.02
N ILE A 1143 -42.23 10.88 -5.85
CA ILE A 1143 -43.44 11.47 -6.43
C ILE A 1143 -43.65 12.90 -5.92
N ARG A 1144 -43.42 13.13 -4.62
CA ARG A 1144 -43.57 14.47 -4.01
C ARG A 1144 -42.51 15.45 -4.50
N ARG A 1145 -41.26 15.01 -4.63
CA ARG A 1145 -40.14 15.84 -5.13
C ARG A 1145 -40.31 16.17 -6.61
N ALA A 1146 -40.79 15.24 -7.41
CA ALA A 1146 -40.95 15.40 -8.86
C ALA A 1146 -42.08 16.37 -9.25
N LEU A 1147 -43.07 16.57 -8.38
CA LEU A 1147 -44.28 17.36 -8.67
C LEU A 1147 -44.38 18.70 -7.92
N SER A 1148 -43.32 19.14 -7.24
CA SER A 1148 -43.30 20.41 -6.52
C SER A 1148 -41.94 21.07 -6.61
N ASP A 1149 -41.89 22.40 -6.66
CA ASP A 1149 -40.64 23.17 -6.59
C ASP A 1149 -39.94 22.95 -5.23
N THR A 1150 -40.71 22.94 -4.14
CA THR A 1150 -40.23 22.80 -2.77
C THR A 1150 -40.58 21.42 -2.21
N HIS A 1151 -41.83 21.24 -1.77
CA HIS A 1151 -42.34 19.96 -1.28
C HIS A 1151 -43.86 19.85 -1.42
N LEU A 1152 -44.32 18.77 -2.05
CA LEU A 1152 -45.72 18.35 -1.91
C LEU A 1152 -45.92 17.74 -0.53
N TYR A 1153 -47.03 18.04 0.16
CA TYR A 1153 -47.24 17.62 1.55
C TYR A 1153 -47.21 16.09 1.72
N SER A 1154 -47.84 15.34 0.82
CA SER A 1154 -47.80 13.87 0.78
C SER A 1154 -48.07 13.35 -0.65
N SER A 1155 -47.93 12.05 -0.90
CA SER A 1155 -48.44 11.43 -2.13
C SER A 1155 -49.89 10.93 -2.03
N ALA A 1156 -50.59 11.21 -0.92
CA ALA A 1156 -51.97 10.80 -0.70
C ALA A 1156 -52.96 11.75 -1.39
N PHE A 1157 -52.88 11.86 -2.72
CA PHE A 1157 -53.73 12.74 -3.50
C PHE A 1157 -54.44 12.05 -4.66
N THR A 1158 -55.55 12.64 -5.11
CA THR A 1158 -56.22 12.30 -6.37
C THR A 1158 -55.88 13.33 -7.44
N VAL A 1159 -55.74 12.89 -8.69
CA VAL A 1159 -55.49 13.77 -9.84
C VAL A 1159 -56.79 13.96 -10.61
N THR A 1160 -57.19 15.20 -10.85
CA THR A 1160 -58.27 15.56 -11.79
C THR A 1160 -57.69 16.40 -12.92
N ASP A 1161 -57.93 16.02 -14.17
CA ASP A 1161 -57.54 16.81 -15.34
C ASP A 1161 -58.59 17.91 -15.60
N GLU A 1162 -58.17 19.17 -15.49
CA GLU A 1162 -59.00 20.35 -15.75
C GLU A 1162 -58.61 21.05 -17.06
N GLY A 1163 -58.03 20.33 -18.03
CA GLY A 1163 -57.65 20.85 -19.34
C GLY A 1163 -56.16 21.22 -19.39
N GLU A 1164 -55.81 22.48 -19.11
CA GLU A 1164 -54.40 22.93 -19.07
C GLU A 1164 -53.71 22.60 -17.73
N ASP A 1165 -54.51 22.38 -16.68
CA ASP A 1165 -54.05 22.14 -15.31
C ASP A 1165 -54.48 20.77 -14.77
N PHE A 1166 -53.70 20.24 -13.83
CA PHE A 1166 -54.10 19.16 -12.95
C PHE A 1166 -54.46 19.71 -11.57
N LEU A 1167 -55.63 19.33 -11.06
CA LEU A 1167 -56.02 19.57 -9.67
C LEU A 1167 -55.66 18.35 -8.81
N LEU A 1168 -54.76 18.56 -7.85
CA LEU A 1168 -54.34 17.57 -6.86
C LEU A 1168 -55.08 17.84 -5.55
N LYS A 1169 -55.97 16.93 -5.14
CA LYS A 1169 -56.62 16.98 -3.81
C LYS A 1169 -55.99 15.93 -2.92
N GLY A 1170 -55.30 16.34 -1.87
CA GLY A 1170 -54.49 15.46 -1.04
C GLY A 1170 -54.77 15.54 0.45
N LYS A 1171 -54.19 14.58 1.19
CA LYS A 1171 -54.34 14.46 2.64
C LYS A 1171 -53.02 14.23 3.36
N GLY A 1172 -52.92 14.76 4.58
CA GLY A 1172 -51.77 14.56 5.46
C GLY A 1172 -50.48 15.20 4.97
N TRP A 1173 -49.45 15.10 5.81
CA TRP A 1173 -48.14 15.73 5.64
C TRP A 1173 -47.02 14.76 6.08
N GLY A 1174 -46.23 14.31 5.10
CA GLY A 1174 -45.16 13.33 5.25
C GLY A 1174 -45.57 11.93 4.79
N HIS A 1175 -44.65 10.98 4.96
CA HIS A 1175 -44.77 9.60 4.47
C HIS A 1175 -45.87 8.77 5.16
N GLY A 1176 -46.36 9.19 6.33
CA GLY A 1176 -47.51 8.58 7.00
C GLY A 1176 -47.27 7.20 7.64
N VAL A 1177 -46.04 6.69 7.62
CA VAL A 1177 -45.66 5.39 8.19
C VAL A 1177 -45.28 5.57 9.68
N GLY A 1178 -45.77 4.67 10.53
CA GLY A 1178 -45.49 4.70 11.97
C GLY A 1178 -46.25 5.80 12.70
N LEU A 1179 -45.58 6.51 13.62
CA LEU A 1179 -46.23 7.49 14.50
C LEU A 1179 -46.61 8.78 13.76
N CYS A 1180 -47.85 9.23 13.97
CA CYS A 1180 -48.34 10.53 13.52
C CYS A 1180 -48.14 11.56 14.63
N GLN A 1181 -47.28 12.57 14.44
CA GLN A 1181 -46.90 13.50 15.50
C GLN A 1181 -48.09 14.32 16.02
N ILE A 1182 -48.95 14.83 15.11
CA ILE A 1182 -50.16 15.59 15.51
C ILE A 1182 -51.17 14.68 16.24
N GLY A 1183 -51.38 13.45 15.76
CA GLY A 1183 -52.27 12.50 16.42
C GLY A 1183 -51.76 12.12 17.81
N ALA A 1184 -50.46 11.85 17.95
CA ALA A 1184 -49.81 11.61 19.23
C ALA A 1184 -49.90 12.80 20.19
N ALA A 1185 -49.79 14.04 19.69
CA ALA A 1185 -49.95 15.24 20.50
C ALA A 1185 -51.39 15.39 21.05
N VAL A 1186 -52.40 15.14 20.21
CA VAL A 1186 -53.81 15.11 20.64
C VAL A 1186 -54.06 14.01 21.65
N MET A 1187 -53.47 12.81 21.47
CA MET A 1187 -53.55 11.73 22.45
C MET A 1187 -52.89 12.14 23.79
N GLY A 1188 -51.72 12.77 23.76
CA GLY A 1188 -51.06 13.29 24.96
C GLY A 1188 -51.91 14.30 25.73
N GLU A 1189 -52.53 15.28 25.06
CA GLU A 1189 -53.42 16.25 25.70
C GLU A 1189 -54.74 15.63 26.20
N LYS A 1190 -55.17 14.50 25.62
CA LYS A 1190 -56.30 13.72 26.11
C LYS A 1190 -55.94 12.80 27.28
N GLY A 1191 -54.68 12.80 27.74
CA GLY A 1191 -54.22 12.06 28.92
C GLY A 1191 -53.79 10.62 28.66
N PHE A 1192 -53.60 10.22 27.40
CA PHE A 1192 -52.99 8.93 27.08
C PHE A 1192 -51.52 8.92 27.49
N LYS A 1193 -51.05 7.80 28.03
CA LYS A 1193 -49.64 7.61 28.39
C LYS A 1193 -48.78 7.33 27.15
N TYR A 1194 -47.48 7.58 27.25
CA TYR A 1194 -46.56 7.40 26.12
C TYR A 1194 -46.55 5.96 25.57
N ASP A 1195 -46.67 4.95 26.42
CA ASP A 1195 -46.76 3.54 26.02
C ASP A 1195 -48.05 3.24 25.24
N GLU A 1196 -49.18 3.79 25.68
CA GLU A 1196 -50.47 3.69 24.96
C GLU A 1196 -50.41 4.39 23.60
N ILE A 1197 -49.73 5.55 23.51
CA ILE A 1197 -49.49 6.26 22.26
C ILE A 1197 -48.62 5.42 21.32
N LEU A 1198 -47.51 4.87 21.80
CA LEU A 1198 -46.58 4.07 20.98
C LEU A 1198 -47.24 2.79 20.47
N LEU A 1199 -47.91 2.04 21.35
CA LEU A 1199 -48.55 0.77 20.99
C LEU A 1199 -49.81 0.94 20.13
N HIS A 1200 -50.38 2.15 20.07
CA HIS A 1200 -51.41 2.51 19.08
C HIS A 1200 -50.82 2.52 17.66
N TYR A 1201 -49.67 3.17 17.47
CA TYR A 1201 -49.04 3.36 16.15
C TYR A 1201 -48.16 2.18 15.70
N TYR A 1202 -47.44 1.53 16.62
CA TYR A 1202 -46.57 0.38 16.34
C TYR A 1202 -47.21 -0.91 16.85
N LYS A 1203 -48.25 -1.38 16.15
CA LYS A 1203 -48.96 -2.60 16.54
C LYS A 1203 -48.03 -3.81 16.51
N ASN A 1204 -48.15 -4.71 17.48
CA ASN A 1204 -47.26 -5.89 17.65
C ASN A 1204 -45.82 -5.55 18.09
N ALA A 1205 -45.51 -4.29 18.40
CA ALA A 1205 -44.30 -3.95 19.13
C ALA A 1205 -44.51 -4.08 20.65
N GLU A 1206 -43.42 -4.19 21.39
CA GLU A 1206 -43.35 -4.08 22.84
C GLU A 1206 -42.26 -3.08 23.23
N ILE A 1207 -42.41 -2.46 24.40
CA ILE A 1207 -41.39 -1.55 24.94
C ILE A 1207 -40.45 -2.35 25.83
N LYS A 1208 -39.16 -2.34 25.51
CA LYS A 1208 -38.10 -3.04 26.23
C LYS A 1208 -37.02 -2.07 26.66
N LYS A 1209 -36.52 -2.24 27.89
CA LYS A 1209 -35.38 -1.48 28.43
C LYS A 1209 -34.08 -2.27 28.25
N ILE A 1210 -33.17 -1.73 27.47
CA ILE A 1210 -31.94 -2.40 27.01
C ILE A 1210 -30.65 -1.90 27.69
N TYR A 1211 -30.70 -0.77 28.40
CA TYR A 1211 -29.61 -0.29 29.25
C TYR A 1211 -30.12 0.65 30.35
N ARG A 1212 -29.25 0.98 31.31
CA ARG A 1212 -29.54 1.87 32.44
C ARG A 1212 -28.68 3.12 32.43
#